data_AF-A0A2E1VVG5-F1
#
_entry.id   AF-A0A2E1VVG5-F1
#
_cell.length_a   1.000
_cell.length_b   1.000
_cell.length_c   1.000
_cell.angle_alpha   90.00
_cell.angle_beta   90.00
_cell.angle_gamma   90.00
#
_symmetry.space_group_name_H-M   'P 1'
#
loop_
_entity.id
_entity.type
_entity.pdbx_description
1 polymer ?
#
loop_
_entity_poly.entity_id
_entity_poly.type
_entity_poly.pdbx_seq_one_letter_code
_entity_poly.pdbx_strand_id
1 'polypeptide(L)'
;MENAFWGRLVDVFDEAGVLVEEDVLVREGLSTDDIDYVVSLNPVTQREVLTILAPYQDAQGRITPRFERLLESARTGLASLGTKGWVANGTYTRVGRNGGIRLEFSEYLDPSTVNRLTIQVVVNGRIADVRYIVKEGVNTAGEPIGVVLIDPTITPQDSANFLIGENGVGYEASESGIEPNAAIRIPTTIEPLYGQTQVITNREGNRTLALTNSDPFELSDGLSPVMLRVFRTGNADDPANGFLKDQQRPSLQADLTSDVLLATDLGDLAEITYRVRAINCRPITPKVGDVLTVGDAIVLVSEVVNAADRNAVVVRGPVLTGTMRYGDFSARPLDAALTTFYTQADIDYQMCWVRFDPEPAVLPATGIDPYATVSVRFSEPIDPNTVRSLSSFVLHSYDDDADLEAGDFNAGFQLGVESVGNFIDRLLGYTVEDNPDTPTVENGSGRIMLGPISVTADSRTFTLAPSAGLTDSFGEGGDLNIAVALRDRADGILDLAGNPLGFGDFVAGSDLQTERISVVNPPSDRYFALRLNSIDENGDGFPEYLGQYVPGAGVMRGRDLIRFSRQADPASNPFIGQRAAFLQAGVATPLNPAGAVLMTCFGYHLLGFGVKSPGEYNLDVEGLSWAPFGGTVLDDVYDRYSVALGHSNRYPDDYINPTTGYPDWDKSGLRKNGEFDLNILGFNQGEADEKIMFDRAYFLNGADTYIADSGVIYAPWPEFDDTYTWRDNSFPADLTGGPNATFGIPPAVVEQDVIYEAAEWPSVVAPLLVRFRCYPRGDFVGFNGFQVQIMVPSSNVPSYRVFSFGGNGGDLVVPDIPQSGTEPTGGFATGGGTQRGFGPELYWSNIDFVVRVSRVFTHIFALGGTFDGVGTQVLEPVVQPDGTELTVEWRGYEQVDTSACAVDAATPLRDASSQFDDYGNYIGSAISRDRLRDPPVQGDDYCATVSDPSPWTTDVDSLAAETKWKYFQLRITFVSNTEKNLSPSLDAYGFSWTVQ
;
A
#
# COMPACT_ATOMS: atom_id res chain seq x y z
N MET A 1 -36.17 22.52 -11.02
CA MET A 1 -36.12 21.23 -10.30
C MET A 1 -36.74 21.46 -8.94
N GLU A 2 -37.66 20.60 -8.53
CA GLU A 2 -38.43 20.77 -7.30
C GLU A 2 -37.74 20.08 -6.13
N ASN A 3 -37.42 18.79 -6.30
CA ASN A 3 -36.81 17.98 -5.25
C ASN A 3 -35.67 17.12 -5.78
N ALA A 4 -34.78 16.73 -4.88
CA ALA A 4 -33.76 15.73 -5.12
C ALA A 4 -33.67 14.81 -3.90
N PHE A 5 -33.68 13.50 -4.16
CA PHE A 5 -33.64 12.44 -3.17
C PHE A 5 -32.59 11.42 -3.57
N TRP A 6 -32.12 10.62 -2.61
CA TRP A 6 -31.29 9.47 -2.89
C TRP A 6 -31.77 8.27 -2.07
N GLY A 7 -31.41 7.07 -2.52
CA GLY A 7 -31.87 5.83 -1.93
C GLY A 7 -31.34 4.61 -2.65
N ARG A 8 -32.03 3.50 -2.47
CA ARG A 8 -31.76 2.22 -3.12
C ARG A 8 -32.61 2.08 -4.38
N LEU A 9 -32.02 1.73 -5.51
CA LEU A 9 -32.76 1.54 -6.77
C LEU A 9 -33.04 0.04 -6.96
N VAL A 10 -34.31 -0.34 -7.05
CA VAL A 10 -34.73 -1.76 -7.07
C VAL A 10 -35.79 -2.04 -8.14
N ASP A 11 -35.81 -3.29 -8.62
CA ASP A 11 -36.97 -3.86 -9.32
C ASP A 11 -37.89 -4.54 -8.30
N VAL A 12 -39.20 -4.33 -8.40
CA VAL A 12 -40.19 -4.75 -7.40
C VAL A 12 -40.92 -6.01 -7.87
N PHE A 13 -40.87 -7.05 -7.06
CA PHE A 13 -41.56 -8.32 -7.27
C PHE A 13 -42.57 -8.59 -6.16
N ASP A 14 -43.57 -9.43 -6.45
CA ASP A 14 -44.51 -9.94 -5.45
C ASP A 14 -44.10 -11.31 -4.89
N GLU A 15 -44.88 -11.85 -3.94
CA GLU A 15 -44.57 -13.13 -3.28
C GLU A 15 -44.54 -14.34 -4.23
N ALA A 16 -45.15 -14.23 -5.42
CA ALA A 16 -45.17 -15.26 -6.44
C ALA A 16 -44.03 -15.12 -7.47
N GLY A 17 -43.17 -14.10 -7.32
CA GLY A 17 -42.07 -13.82 -8.23
C GLY A 17 -42.52 -13.11 -9.51
N VAL A 18 -43.68 -12.44 -9.51
CA VAL A 18 -44.14 -11.62 -10.62
C VAL A 18 -43.52 -10.23 -10.52
N LEU A 19 -42.86 -9.78 -11.59
CA LEU A 19 -42.36 -8.41 -11.71
C LEU A 19 -43.52 -7.42 -11.77
N VAL A 20 -43.54 -6.46 -10.86
CA VAL A 20 -44.60 -5.44 -10.74
C VAL A 20 -44.16 -4.09 -11.27
N GLU A 21 -42.96 -3.63 -10.90
CA GLU A 21 -42.44 -2.33 -11.34
C GLU A 21 -40.91 -2.35 -11.38
N GLU A 22 -40.31 -1.82 -12.44
CA GLU A 22 -38.84 -1.72 -12.60
C GLU A 22 -38.32 -0.35 -12.15
N ASP A 23 -37.04 -0.25 -11.81
CA ASP A 23 -36.31 0.99 -11.51
C ASP A 23 -37.01 1.90 -10.47
N VAL A 24 -37.35 1.36 -9.31
CA VAL A 24 -38.02 2.08 -8.23
C VAL A 24 -37.00 2.55 -7.19
N LEU A 25 -36.96 3.84 -6.89
CA LEU A 25 -36.17 4.34 -5.77
C LEU A 25 -36.92 4.14 -4.44
N VAL A 26 -36.33 3.39 -3.53
CA VAL A 26 -36.82 3.14 -2.17
C VAL A 26 -35.84 3.67 -1.12
N ARG A 27 -36.31 3.83 0.12
CA ARG A 27 -35.48 4.36 1.23
C ARG A 27 -34.19 3.55 1.42
N GLU A 28 -33.09 4.26 1.67
CA GLU A 28 -31.73 3.70 1.78
C GLU A 28 -31.58 2.68 2.91
N GLY A 29 -32.38 2.82 3.97
CA GLY A 29 -32.37 1.93 5.13
C GLY A 29 -33.29 0.71 5.00
N LEU A 30 -33.92 0.48 3.86
CA LEU A 30 -34.76 -0.72 3.65
C LEU A 30 -33.89 -1.97 3.63
N SER A 31 -34.29 -2.99 4.39
CA SER A 31 -33.60 -4.28 4.46
C SER A 31 -34.59 -5.43 4.53
N THR A 32 -34.11 -6.63 4.22
CA THR A 32 -34.85 -7.89 4.42
C THR A 32 -35.31 -8.04 5.87
N ASP A 33 -36.58 -8.41 6.05
CA ASP A 33 -37.17 -8.74 7.36
C ASP A 33 -37.88 -10.10 7.37
N ASP A 34 -37.92 -10.80 6.23
CA ASP A 34 -38.58 -12.09 5.99
C ASP A 34 -40.08 -12.11 6.39
N ILE A 35 -40.70 -10.95 6.53
CA ILE A 35 -42.13 -10.80 6.91
C ILE A 35 -42.88 -9.98 5.87
N ASP A 36 -42.34 -8.82 5.50
CA ASP A 36 -42.92 -7.89 4.54
C ASP A 36 -42.00 -7.68 3.32
N TYR A 37 -40.67 -7.73 3.51
CA TYR A 37 -39.70 -7.45 2.44
C TYR A 37 -38.54 -8.46 2.42
N VAL A 38 -38.13 -8.83 1.21
CA VAL A 38 -36.84 -9.47 0.92
C VAL A 38 -36.12 -8.61 -0.12
N VAL A 39 -34.93 -8.15 0.23
CA VAL A 39 -34.01 -7.44 -0.67
C VAL A 39 -32.90 -8.41 -1.07
N SER A 40 -32.65 -8.53 -2.37
CA SER A 40 -31.62 -9.41 -2.92
C SER A 40 -31.08 -8.89 -4.25
N LEU A 41 -29.99 -9.48 -4.74
CA LEU A 41 -29.43 -9.17 -6.05
C LEU A 41 -29.87 -10.22 -7.10
N ASN A 42 -30.29 -9.77 -8.28
CA ASN A 42 -30.57 -10.69 -9.37
C ASN A 42 -29.25 -11.25 -9.96
N PRO A 43 -29.06 -12.59 -10.04
CA PRO A 43 -27.83 -13.22 -10.52
C PRO A 43 -27.38 -12.80 -11.92
N VAL A 44 -28.33 -12.43 -12.77
CA VAL A 44 -28.10 -12.24 -14.22
C VAL A 44 -28.25 -10.79 -14.61
N THR A 45 -29.34 -10.14 -14.22
CA THR A 45 -29.49 -8.71 -14.52
C THR A 45 -28.60 -7.86 -13.63
N GLN A 46 -28.07 -8.42 -12.53
CA GLN A 46 -27.24 -7.73 -11.54
C GLN A 46 -27.93 -6.52 -10.89
N ARG A 47 -29.24 -6.38 -11.08
CA ARG A 47 -30.06 -5.34 -10.46
C ARG A 47 -30.53 -5.81 -9.10
N GLU A 48 -30.67 -4.86 -8.20
CA GLU A 48 -31.23 -5.14 -6.90
C GLU A 48 -32.75 -5.32 -7.01
N VAL A 49 -33.27 -6.26 -6.23
CA VAL A 49 -34.66 -6.71 -6.25
C VAL A 49 -35.26 -6.50 -4.87
N LEU A 50 -36.47 -5.94 -4.84
CA LEU A 50 -37.33 -5.90 -3.68
C LEU A 50 -38.54 -6.81 -3.90
N THR A 51 -38.53 -7.96 -3.22
CA THR A 51 -39.70 -8.84 -3.16
C THR A 51 -40.58 -8.43 -1.98
N ILE A 52 -41.80 -8.00 -2.27
CA ILE A 52 -42.82 -7.74 -1.26
C ILE A 52 -43.53 -9.06 -0.95
N LEU A 53 -43.51 -9.49 0.31
CA LEU A 53 -44.11 -10.75 0.78
C LEU A 53 -45.63 -10.62 0.95
N ALA A 54 -46.29 -10.21 -0.14
CA ALA A 54 -47.72 -10.16 -0.32
C ALA A 54 -48.04 -10.35 -1.82
N PRO A 55 -49.18 -10.96 -2.17
CA PRO A 55 -49.55 -11.14 -3.57
C PRO A 55 -49.91 -9.79 -4.19
N TYR A 56 -49.44 -9.52 -5.41
CA TYR A 56 -49.77 -8.28 -6.10
C TYR A 56 -51.27 -8.22 -6.41
N GLN A 57 -51.85 -9.33 -6.89
CA GLN A 57 -53.26 -9.44 -7.25
C GLN A 57 -54.00 -10.52 -6.46
N ASP A 58 -55.28 -10.27 -6.17
CA ASP A 58 -56.20 -11.30 -5.67
C ASP A 58 -56.65 -12.26 -6.78
N ALA A 59 -57.38 -13.33 -6.43
CA ALA A 59 -57.93 -14.29 -7.38
C ALA A 59 -58.95 -13.70 -8.38
N GLN A 60 -59.24 -12.39 -8.30
CA GLN A 60 -60.09 -11.64 -9.23
C GLN A 60 -59.29 -10.60 -10.03
N GLY A 61 -57.96 -10.59 -9.93
CA GLY A 61 -57.06 -9.69 -10.67
C GLY A 61 -56.99 -8.26 -10.11
N ARG A 62 -57.43 -8.02 -8.86
CA ARG A 62 -57.38 -6.68 -8.24
C ARG A 62 -56.12 -6.53 -7.40
N ILE A 63 -55.48 -5.35 -7.44
CA ILE A 63 -54.31 -5.03 -6.61
C ILE A 63 -54.66 -5.22 -5.13
N THR A 64 -53.82 -5.92 -4.38
CA THR A 64 -54.09 -6.16 -2.97
C THR A 64 -53.76 -4.94 -2.10
N PRO A 65 -54.64 -4.55 -1.15
CA PRO A 65 -54.37 -3.41 -0.26
C PRO A 65 -53.16 -3.57 0.67
N ARG A 66 -52.65 -4.80 0.83
CA ARG A 66 -51.44 -5.07 1.60
C ARG A 66 -50.20 -4.73 0.77
N PHE A 67 -50.12 -5.25 -0.46
CA PHE A 67 -49.00 -4.98 -1.37
C PHE A 67 -48.84 -3.47 -1.62
N GLU A 68 -49.92 -2.78 -1.97
CA GLU A 68 -49.91 -1.34 -2.25
C GLU A 68 -49.39 -0.51 -1.05
N ARG A 69 -49.79 -0.87 0.18
CA ARG A 69 -49.33 -0.18 1.39
C ARG A 69 -47.85 -0.41 1.68
N LEU A 70 -47.35 -1.63 1.43
CA LEU A 70 -45.94 -1.97 1.63
C LEU A 70 -45.06 -1.27 0.59
N LEU A 71 -45.47 -1.26 -0.68
CA LEU A 71 -44.77 -0.52 -1.74
C LEU A 71 -44.70 0.99 -1.43
N GLU A 72 -45.80 1.59 -0.99
CA GLU A 72 -45.81 3.00 -0.60
C GLU A 72 -44.91 3.24 0.62
N SER A 73 -44.96 2.38 1.63
CA SER A 73 -44.07 2.46 2.81
C SER A 73 -42.59 2.43 2.42
N ALA A 74 -42.21 1.59 1.46
CA ALA A 74 -40.84 1.51 0.95
C ALA A 74 -40.39 2.81 0.23
N ARG A 75 -41.31 3.52 -0.42
CA ARG A 75 -41.06 4.79 -1.15
C ARG A 75 -41.07 6.02 -0.25
N THR A 76 -41.81 5.97 0.86
CA THR A 76 -41.87 7.09 1.81
C THR A 76 -40.60 7.20 2.65
N GLY A 77 -40.21 8.44 2.97
CA GLY A 77 -39.07 8.72 3.86
C GLY A 77 -37.69 8.69 3.19
N LEU A 78 -37.62 8.82 1.87
CA LEU A 78 -36.36 8.97 1.14
C LEU A 78 -35.51 10.13 1.70
N ALA A 79 -34.21 9.91 1.83
CA ALA A 79 -33.26 10.94 2.23
C ALA A 79 -33.14 12.05 1.16
N SER A 80 -33.26 13.31 1.58
CA SER A 80 -33.14 14.45 0.68
C SER A 80 -31.68 14.80 0.39
N LEU A 81 -31.39 15.09 -0.88
CA LEU A 81 -30.12 15.65 -1.30
C LEU A 81 -30.11 17.16 -1.03
N GLY A 82 -29.14 17.63 -0.24
CA GLY A 82 -29.05 19.03 0.17
C GLY A 82 -28.96 20.00 -1.02
N THR A 83 -29.63 21.15 -0.89
CA THR A 83 -29.52 22.24 -1.88
C THR A 83 -28.28 23.08 -1.57
N LYS A 84 -27.09 22.54 -1.91
CA LYS A 84 -25.77 23.15 -1.64
C LYS A 84 -24.90 23.28 -2.89
N GLY A 85 -24.04 24.31 -2.90
CA GLY A 85 -22.93 24.48 -3.84
C GLY A 85 -21.57 24.10 -3.22
N TRP A 86 -20.47 24.32 -3.94
CA TRP A 86 -19.11 23.94 -3.53
C TRP A 86 -18.61 24.61 -2.24
N VAL A 87 -19.11 25.82 -1.95
CA VAL A 87 -18.77 26.56 -0.74
C VAL A 87 -20.06 26.78 0.05
N ALA A 88 -20.41 25.82 0.91
CA ALA A 88 -21.62 25.86 1.71
C ALA A 88 -21.32 25.59 3.19
N ASN A 89 -22.06 26.26 4.08
CA ASN A 89 -21.94 26.03 5.52
C ASN A 89 -22.58 24.70 5.94
N GLY A 90 -21.95 24.02 6.89
CA GLY A 90 -22.40 22.73 7.46
C GLY A 90 -22.05 21.52 6.60
N THR A 91 -22.30 20.32 7.12
CA THR A 91 -21.91 19.05 6.48
C THR A 91 -22.66 18.79 5.17
N TYR A 92 -21.97 18.23 4.17
CA TYR A 92 -22.59 17.79 2.92
C TYR A 92 -23.40 16.52 3.13
N THR A 93 -24.47 16.34 2.35
CA THR A 93 -25.22 15.09 2.34
C THR A 93 -24.29 13.96 1.89
N ARG A 94 -24.18 12.90 2.68
CA ARG A 94 -23.52 11.67 2.26
C ARG A 94 -24.47 10.85 1.39
N VAL A 95 -24.01 10.46 0.21
CA VAL A 95 -24.69 9.52 -0.68
C VAL A 95 -23.88 8.22 -0.70
N GLY A 96 -24.55 7.08 -0.55
CA GLY A 96 -23.90 5.77 -0.68
C GLY A 96 -23.26 5.62 -2.06
N ARG A 97 -22.10 4.98 -2.17
CA ARG A 97 -21.37 4.85 -3.44
C ARG A 97 -22.15 4.14 -4.55
N ASN A 98 -22.96 3.15 -4.19
CA ASN A 98 -23.91 2.46 -5.07
C ASN A 98 -25.35 3.02 -4.96
N GLY A 99 -25.54 4.21 -4.39
CA GLY A 99 -26.85 4.82 -4.19
C GLY A 99 -27.40 5.50 -5.44
N GLY A 100 -28.66 5.22 -5.77
CA GLY A 100 -29.38 5.91 -6.83
C GLY A 100 -29.86 7.30 -6.40
N ILE A 101 -29.94 8.24 -7.34
CA ILE A 101 -30.43 9.60 -7.12
C ILE A 101 -31.68 9.84 -7.95
N ARG A 102 -32.73 10.39 -7.33
CA ARG A 102 -33.98 10.81 -7.97
C ARG A 102 -34.06 12.32 -8.01
N LEU A 103 -34.22 12.87 -9.21
CA LEU A 103 -34.47 14.29 -9.46
C LEU A 103 -35.91 14.49 -9.93
N GLU A 104 -36.61 15.45 -9.33
CA GLU A 104 -38.00 15.78 -9.68
C GLU A 104 -38.10 17.17 -10.32
N PHE A 105 -38.86 17.25 -11.40
CA PHE A 105 -39.08 18.45 -12.20
C PHE A 105 -40.58 18.75 -12.29
N SER A 106 -40.91 20.03 -12.38
CA SER A 106 -42.29 20.55 -12.34
C SER A 106 -43.15 20.17 -13.56
N GLU A 107 -42.57 19.53 -14.57
CA GLU A 107 -43.23 19.10 -15.81
C GLU A 107 -42.57 17.83 -16.36
N TYR A 108 -43.28 17.09 -17.22
CA TYR A 108 -42.71 15.97 -17.96
C TYR A 108 -41.53 16.42 -18.84
N LEU A 109 -40.45 15.65 -18.80
CA LEU A 109 -39.22 15.91 -19.54
C LEU A 109 -39.26 15.25 -20.93
N ASP A 110 -38.54 15.82 -21.88
CA ASP A 110 -38.19 15.13 -23.13
C ASP A 110 -37.02 14.16 -22.87
N PRO A 111 -37.22 12.82 -22.95
CA PRO A 111 -36.17 11.85 -22.68
C PRO A 111 -34.95 12.00 -23.59
N SER A 112 -35.12 12.50 -24.83
CA SER A 112 -34.01 12.71 -25.77
C SER A 112 -33.06 13.82 -25.34
N THR A 113 -33.48 14.66 -24.39
CA THR A 113 -32.68 15.74 -23.83
C THR A 113 -32.02 15.38 -22.50
N VAL A 114 -32.28 14.19 -21.95
CA VAL A 114 -31.66 13.72 -20.69
C VAL A 114 -30.47 12.83 -21.03
N ASN A 115 -29.27 13.36 -20.88
CA ASN A 115 -28.03 12.65 -21.14
C ASN A 115 -26.86 13.31 -20.39
N ARG A 116 -25.66 12.75 -20.54
CA ARG A 116 -24.44 13.21 -19.87
C ARG A 116 -24.04 14.67 -20.15
N LEU A 117 -24.56 15.32 -21.20
CA LEU A 117 -24.26 16.72 -21.50
C LEU A 117 -25.18 17.68 -20.74
N THR A 118 -26.42 17.25 -20.47
CA THR A 118 -27.48 18.09 -19.90
C THR A 118 -27.71 17.85 -18.42
N ILE A 119 -27.37 16.67 -17.91
CA ILE A 119 -27.23 16.36 -16.50
C ILE A 119 -25.84 15.75 -16.34
N GLN A 120 -24.92 16.49 -15.76
CA GLN A 120 -23.53 16.07 -15.59
C GLN A 120 -23.32 15.64 -14.14
N VAL A 121 -23.00 14.38 -13.92
CA VAL A 121 -22.55 13.91 -12.61
C VAL A 121 -21.04 14.03 -12.56
N VAL A 122 -20.53 14.86 -11.64
CA VAL A 122 -19.10 15.08 -11.46
C VAL A 122 -18.68 14.44 -10.15
N VAL A 123 -17.60 13.66 -10.17
CA VAL A 123 -16.96 13.03 -9.01
C VAL A 123 -15.46 13.26 -9.13
N ASN A 124 -14.81 13.73 -8.08
CA ASN A 124 -13.36 14.03 -8.04
C ASN A 124 -12.91 14.92 -9.23
N GLY A 125 -13.76 15.89 -9.60
CA GLY A 125 -13.51 16.82 -10.69
C GLY A 125 -13.69 16.26 -12.12
N ARG A 126 -14.12 15.01 -12.28
CA ARG A 126 -14.35 14.35 -13.57
C ARG A 126 -15.83 14.01 -13.76
N ILE A 127 -16.31 14.06 -15.00
CA ILE A 127 -17.68 13.60 -15.31
C ILE A 127 -17.70 12.07 -15.23
N ALA A 128 -18.55 11.53 -14.35
CA ALA A 128 -18.77 10.10 -14.19
C ALA A 128 -19.81 9.59 -15.22
N ASP A 129 -19.60 8.39 -15.71
CA ASP A 129 -20.60 7.68 -16.50
C ASP A 129 -21.65 7.08 -15.55
N VAL A 130 -22.92 7.34 -15.85
CA VAL A 130 -24.08 6.90 -15.07
C VAL A 130 -25.22 6.55 -16.02
N ARG A 131 -26.15 5.71 -15.57
CA ARG A 131 -27.36 5.38 -16.30
C ARG A 131 -28.49 6.36 -15.93
N TYR A 132 -29.16 6.90 -16.95
CA TYR A 132 -30.28 7.84 -16.79
C TYR A 132 -31.60 7.15 -17.13
N ILE A 133 -32.57 7.19 -16.22
CA ILE A 133 -33.92 6.65 -16.45
C ILE A 133 -34.93 7.78 -16.29
N VAL A 134 -35.71 8.03 -17.35
CA VAL A 134 -36.71 9.10 -17.36
C VAL A 134 -38.09 8.51 -17.13
N LYS A 135 -38.79 8.99 -16.11
CA LYS A 135 -40.14 8.57 -15.75
C LYS A 135 -41.10 9.74 -15.70
N GLU A 136 -42.37 9.45 -15.93
CA GLU A 136 -43.49 10.38 -15.73
C GLU A 136 -44.15 10.08 -14.39
N GLY A 137 -44.42 11.11 -13.60
CA GLY A 137 -45.09 11.00 -12.31
C GLY A 137 -46.15 12.06 -12.10
N VAL A 138 -46.84 11.99 -10.98
CA VAL A 138 -47.76 13.04 -10.52
C VAL A 138 -47.44 13.42 -9.09
N ASN A 139 -47.50 14.71 -8.77
CA ASN A 139 -47.33 15.19 -7.41
C ASN A 139 -48.59 14.93 -6.55
N THR A 140 -48.55 15.28 -5.27
CA THR A 140 -49.68 15.11 -4.33
C THR A 140 -50.92 15.92 -4.70
N ALA A 141 -50.78 16.96 -5.54
CA ALA A 141 -51.89 17.74 -6.09
C ALA A 141 -52.44 17.16 -7.41
N GLY A 142 -51.86 16.08 -7.93
CA GLY A 142 -52.22 15.46 -9.20
C GLY A 142 -51.64 16.17 -10.43
N GLU A 143 -50.66 17.05 -10.25
CA GLU A 143 -49.98 17.76 -11.35
C GLU A 143 -48.83 16.92 -11.91
N PRO A 144 -48.55 16.98 -13.22
CA PRO A 144 -47.52 16.19 -13.86
C PRO A 144 -46.11 16.60 -13.41
N ILE A 145 -45.29 15.61 -13.02
CA ILE A 145 -43.88 15.81 -12.68
C ILE A 145 -42.98 14.91 -13.56
N GLY A 146 -41.86 15.47 -14.00
CA GLY A 146 -40.81 14.72 -14.67
C GLY A 146 -39.83 14.16 -13.66
N VAL A 147 -39.47 12.89 -13.78
CA VAL A 147 -38.54 12.23 -12.87
C VAL A 147 -37.33 11.73 -13.65
N VAL A 148 -36.13 12.01 -13.14
CA VAL A 148 -34.89 11.41 -13.63
C VAL A 148 -34.28 10.61 -12.49
N LEU A 149 -34.05 9.31 -12.73
CA LEU A 149 -33.24 8.48 -11.86
C LEU A 149 -31.82 8.41 -12.46
N ILE A 150 -30.85 8.59 -11.59
CA ILE A 150 -29.43 8.48 -11.88
C ILE A 150 -28.95 7.25 -11.12
N ASP A 151 -28.44 6.29 -11.87
CA ASP A 151 -27.90 5.06 -11.33
C ASP A 151 -26.39 5.00 -11.61
N PRO A 152 -25.55 5.02 -10.56
CA PRO A 152 -24.11 4.93 -10.72
C PRO A 152 -23.62 3.51 -11.03
N THR A 153 -24.43 2.49 -10.77
CA THR A 153 -24.08 1.10 -11.04
C THR A 153 -24.56 0.70 -12.42
N ILE A 154 -23.63 0.33 -13.29
CA ILE A 154 -23.89 -0.04 -14.68
C ILE A 154 -23.51 -1.50 -14.86
N THR A 155 -24.52 -2.32 -15.10
CA THR A 155 -24.36 -3.76 -15.32
C THR A 155 -23.80 -4.04 -16.73
N PRO A 156 -23.20 -5.22 -16.99
CA PRO A 156 -22.76 -5.60 -18.34
C PRO A 156 -23.89 -5.54 -19.39
N GLN A 157 -25.11 -5.89 -18.98
CA GLN A 157 -26.28 -5.81 -19.84
C GLN A 157 -26.68 -4.36 -20.15
N ASP A 158 -26.64 -3.47 -19.15
CA ASP A 158 -26.90 -2.04 -19.35
C ASP A 158 -25.82 -1.41 -20.24
N SER A 159 -24.54 -1.77 -20.03
CA SER A 159 -23.42 -1.36 -20.88
C SER A 159 -23.66 -1.73 -22.35
N ALA A 160 -24.05 -2.98 -22.62
CA ALA A 160 -24.38 -3.43 -23.98
C ALA A 160 -25.62 -2.73 -24.58
N ASN A 161 -26.66 -2.51 -23.78
CA ASN A 161 -27.91 -1.91 -24.23
C ASN A 161 -27.79 -0.39 -24.50
N PHE A 162 -27.06 0.33 -23.65
CA PHE A 162 -26.96 1.79 -23.69
C PHE A 162 -25.64 2.30 -24.26
N LEU A 163 -24.67 1.42 -24.57
CA LEU A 163 -23.34 1.75 -25.06
C LEU A 163 -22.57 2.70 -24.13
N ILE A 164 -22.68 2.46 -22.83
CA ILE A 164 -21.99 3.18 -21.75
C ILE A 164 -21.00 2.24 -21.05
N GLY A 165 -19.97 2.76 -20.39
CA GLY A 165 -18.98 1.93 -19.69
C GLY A 165 -19.60 1.12 -18.55
N GLU A 166 -19.18 -0.14 -18.38
CA GLU A 166 -19.56 -0.98 -17.24
C GLU A 166 -18.97 -0.41 -15.94
N ASN A 167 -19.74 -0.46 -14.85
CA ASN A 167 -19.33 0.00 -13.53
C ASN A 167 -20.13 -0.73 -12.43
N GLY A 168 -19.58 -1.79 -11.84
CA GLY A 168 -20.26 -2.51 -10.75
C GLY A 168 -20.09 -1.88 -9.37
N VAL A 169 -19.18 -0.92 -9.22
CA VAL A 169 -18.80 -0.35 -7.92
C VAL A 169 -19.64 0.90 -7.61
N GLY A 170 -19.92 1.74 -8.62
CA GLY A 170 -20.64 3.00 -8.46
C GLY A 170 -19.70 4.19 -8.36
N TYR A 171 -20.00 5.15 -7.48
CA TYR A 171 -19.18 6.36 -7.31
C TYR A 171 -17.82 6.07 -6.66
N GLU A 172 -16.80 6.84 -7.05
CA GLU A 172 -15.51 6.88 -6.33
C GLU A 172 -15.69 7.40 -4.90
N ALA A 173 -14.84 6.93 -3.98
CA ALA A 173 -14.90 7.31 -2.56
C ALA A 173 -14.45 8.77 -2.34
N SER A 174 -14.98 9.40 -1.28
CA SER A 174 -14.50 10.71 -0.82
C SER A 174 -13.25 10.57 0.04
N GLU A 175 -12.22 11.38 -0.20
CA GLU A 175 -11.02 11.45 0.65
C GLU A 175 -11.33 12.00 2.05
N SER A 176 -12.45 12.71 2.20
CA SER A 176 -12.85 13.37 3.44
C SER A 176 -14.23 12.93 3.90
N GLY A 177 -14.37 12.74 5.22
CA GLY A 177 -15.66 12.47 5.87
C GLY A 177 -16.59 13.68 5.96
N ILE A 178 -16.12 14.88 5.58
CA ILE A 178 -16.88 16.13 5.71
C ILE A 178 -16.90 16.99 4.44
N GLU A 179 -15.84 16.96 3.63
CA GLU A 179 -15.74 17.75 2.40
C GLU A 179 -16.46 17.06 1.23
N PRO A 180 -16.98 17.83 0.26
CA PRO A 180 -17.63 17.25 -0.90
C PRO A 180 -16.61 16.84 -1.94
N ASN A 181 -16.93 15.79 -2.67
CA ASN A 181 -16.16 15.35 -3.82
C ASN A 181 -17.03 15.16 -5.07
N ALA A 182 -18.36 15.31 -4.95
CA ALA A 182 -19.29 15.05 -6.03
C ALA A 182 -20.37 16.14 -6.20
N ALA A 183 -20.85 16.31 -7.43
CA ALA A 183 -21.88 17.28 -7.77
C ALA A 183 -22.72 16.85 -8.97
N ILE A 184 -24.00 17.19 -8.96
CA ILE A 184 -24.86 17.19 -10.14
C ILE A 184 -24.89 18.60 -10.71
N ARG A 185 -24.45 18.75 -11.96
CA ARG A 185 -24.46 20.01 -12.70
C ARG A 185 -25.52 19.92 -13.79
N ILE A 186 -26.48 20.84 -13.80
CA ILE A 186 -27.53 20.91 -14.82
C ILE A 186 -27.44 22.26 -15.54
N PRO A 187 -26.86 22.29 -16.75
CA PRO A 187 -26.74 23.52 -17.49
C PRO A 187 -28.09 24.10 -17.93
N THR A 188 -28.19 25.44 -17.94
CA THR A 188 -29.48 26.13 -18.20
C THR A 188 -29.55 26.82 -19.56
N THR A 189 -28.40 27.06 -20.21
CA THR A 189 -28.30 27.82 -21.47
C THR A 189 -27.39 27.11 -22.46
N ILE A 190 -27.78 26.98 -23.73
CA ILE A 190 -26.94 26.34 -24.77
C ILE A 190 -25.71 27.22 -25.09
N GLU A 191 -24.52 26.64 -25.01
CA GLU A 191 -23.23 27.30 -25.26
C GLU A 191 -22.31 26.44 -26.16
N PRO A 192 -22.53 26.42 -27.49
CA PRO A 192 -21.85 25.49 -28.38
C PRO A 192 -20.33 25.70 -28.46
N LEU A 193 -19.85 26.91 -28.20
CA LEU A 193 -18.42 27.25 -28.21
C LEU A 193 -17.65 26.65 -27.01
N TYR A 194 -18.35 26.25 -25.96
CA TYR A 194 -17.78 25.68 -24.74
C TYR A 194 -18.20 24.21 -24.55
N GLY A 195 -18.57 23.53 -25.65
CA GLY A 195 -18.92 22.11 -25.65
C GLY A 195 -20.33 21.79 -25.11
N GLN A 196 -21.12 22.80 -24.75
CA GLN A 196 -22.46 22.62 -24.21
C GLN A 196 -23.53 22.83 -25.29
N THR A 197 -23.81 21.80 -26.07
CA THR A 197 -24.68 21.91 -27.26
C THR A 197 -26.16 21.67 -26.99
N GLN A 198 -26.53 21.26 -25.78
CA GLN A 198 -27.90 20.90 -25.41
C GLN A 198 -28.21 21.30 -23.96
N VAL A 199 -29.48 21.45 -23.64
CA VAL A 199 -30.02 21.65 -22.28
C VAL A 199 -31.27 20.77 -22.12
N ILE A 200 -31.66 20.48 -20.88
CA ILE A 200 -32.91 19.74 -20.63
C ILE A 200 -34.12 20.58 -21.06
N THR A 201 -35.13 19.93 -21.67
CA THR A 201 -36.40 20.56 -22.01
C THR A 201 -37.59 19.76 -21.49
N ASN A 202 -38.73 20.43 -21.36
CA ASN A 202 -39.99 19.71 -21.21
C ASN A 202 -40.33 18.91 -22.48
N ARG A 203 -41.30 17.99 -22.37
CA ARG A 203 -41.72 17.10 -23.47
C ARG A 203 -42.20 17.82 -24.73
N GLU A 204 -42.72 19.04 -24.58
CA GLU A 204 -43.13 19.89 -25.71
C GLU A 204 -41.96 20.66 -26.36
N GLY A 205 -40.77 20.63 -25.75
CA GLY A 205 -39.57 21.34 -26.22
C GLY A 205 -39.66 22.86 -26.12
N ASN A 206 -40.64 23.41 -25.40
CA ASN A 206 -40.93 24.86 -25.34
C ASN A 206 -40.50 25.52 -24.03
N ARG A 207 -40.08 24.74 -23.02
CA ARG A 207 -39.55 25.24 -21.74
C ARG A 207 -38.22 24.55 -21.42
N THR A 208 -37.32 25.32 -20.81
CA THR A 208 -36.03 24.88 -20.28
C THR A 208 -35.96 25.08 -18.77
N LEU A 209 -34.95 24.50 -18.13
CA LEU A 209 -34.70 24.73 -16.71
C LEU A 209 -34.38 26.21 -16.42
N ALA A 210 -35.06 26.78 -15.43
CA ALA A 210 -34.78 28.12 -14.90
C ALA A 210 -34.35 28.02 -13.43
N LEU A 211 -33.38 28.85 -13.03
CA LEU A 211 -32.94 28.95 -11.64
C LEU A 211 -33.90 29.80 -10.80
N THR A 212 -34.07 29.41 -9.54
CA THR A 212 -34.71 30.23 -8.51
C THR A 212 -33.65 30.92 -7.64
N ASN A 213 -34.05 31.92 -6.83
CA ASN A 213 -33.12 32.62 -5.92
C ASN A 213 -32.48 31.71 -4.86
N SER A 214 -33.04 30.53 -4.62
CA SER A 214 -32.55 29.54 -3.67
C SER A 214 -31.68 28.47 -4.30
N ASP A 215 -31.55 28.42 -5.63
CA ASP A 215 -30.74 27.40 -6.31
C ASP A 215 -29.26 27.79 -6.32
N PRO A 216 -28.37 26.96 -5.75
CA PRO A 216 -26.95 27.09 -5.95
C PRO A 216 -26.62 26.93 -7.43
N PHE A 217 -25.71 27.77 -7.91
CA PHE A 217 -25.22 27.70 -9.28
C PHE A 217 -23.72 28.02 -9.31
N GLU A 218 -23.08 27.59 -10.38
CA GLU A 218 -21.77 28.08 -10.80
C GLU A 218 -21.88 28.66 -12.20
N LEU A 219 -20.80 29.31 -12.64
CA LEU A 219 -20.70 29.82 -14.00
C LEU A 219 -19.95 28.82 -14.87
N SER A 220 -20.47 28.56 -16.07
CA SER A 220 -19.73 27.90 -17.13
C SER A 220 -18.56 28.77 -17.63
N ASP A 221 -17.70 28.21 -18.48
CA ASP A 221 -16.63 28.96 -19.16
C ASP A 221 -17.18 30.12 -20.03
N GLY A 222 -18.42 29.99 -20.52
CA GLY A 222 -19.15 31.03 -21.24
C GLY A 222 -19.88 32.05 -20.35
N LEU A 223 -19.73 31.93 -19.01
CA LEU A 223 -20.39 32.75 -17.99
C LEU A 223 -21.91 32.56 -17.92
N SER A 224 -22.44 31.44 -18.43
CA SER A 224 -23.83 31.07 -18.23
C SER A 224 -24.02 30.30 -16.92
N PRO A 225 -25.18 30.45 -16.26
CA PRO A 225 -25.43 29.75 -15.02
C PRO A 225 -25.67 28.25 -15.23
N VAL A 226 -25.05 27.43 -14.36
CA VAL A 226 -25.21 25.98 -14.29
C VAL A 226 -25.73 25.63 -12.90
N MET A 227 -26.89 24.98 -12.81
CA MET A 227 -27.49 24.59 -11.52
C MET A 227 -26.63 23.52 -10.84
N LEU A 228 -26.45 23.63 -9.53
CA LEU A 228 -25.66 22.68 -8.74
C LEU A 228 -26.47 21.95 -7.66
N ARG A 229 -26.12 20.68 -7.46
CA ARG A 229 -26.36 19.94 -6.22
C ARG A 229 -25.08 19.22 -5.81
N VAL A 230 -24.39 19.76 -4.82
CA VAL A 230 -23.11 19.24 -4.32
C VAL A 230 -23.34 18.33 -3.11
N PHE A 231 -22.65 17.20 -3.08
CA PHE A 231 -22.73 16.18 -2.04
C PHE A 231 -21.37 15.50 -1.84
N ARG A 232 -21.26 14.64 -0.84
CA ARG A 232 -20.10 13.75 -0.70
C ARG A 232 -20.51 12.30 -0.93
N THR A 233 -19.67 11.54 -1.59
CA THR A 233 -19.82 10.09 -1.65
C THR A 233 -19.31 9.47 -0.35
N GLY A 234 -19.79 8.27 -0.01
CA GLY A 234 -19.30 7.53 1.14
C GLY A 234 -17.82 7.13 1.01
N ASN A 235 -17.17 6.85 2.14
CA ASN A 235 -15.78 6.38 2.20
C ASN A 235 -15.58 5.27 3.25
N ALA A 236 -14.36 4.75 3.39
CA ALA A 236 -14.06 3.62 4.29
C ALA A 236 -14.36 3.90 5.78
N ASP A 237 -14.38 5.16 6.21
CA ASP A 237 -14.72 5.55 7.59
C ASP A 237 -16.24 5.58 7.85
N ASP A 238 -17.05 5.54 6.80
CA ASP A 238 -18.50 5.45 6.90
C ASP A 238 -18.98 4.00 7.16
N PRO A 239 -20.17 3.80 7.75
CA PRO A 239 -20.79 2.49 7.83
C PRO A 239 -20.83 1.80 6.45
N ALA A 240 -20.56 0.49 6.45
CA ALA A 240 -20.49 -0.33 5.23
C ALA A 240 -19.52 0.23 4.17
N ASN A 241 -18.37 0.75 4.60
CA ASN A 241 -17.34 1.34 3.73
C ASN A 241 -17.85 2.44 2.78
N GLY A 242 -18.92 3.12 3.17
CA GLY A 242 -19.55 4.17 2.37
C GLY A 242 -20.54 3.69 1.31
N PHE A 243 -20.87 2.39 1.28
CA PHE A 243 -21.91 1.82 0.43
C PHE A 243 -23.27 1.77 1.15
N LEU A 244 -24.33 1.45 0.39
CA LEU A 244 -25.60 1.06 0.98
C LEU A 244 -25.40 -0.21 1.82
N LYS A 245 -26.13 -0.32 2.93
CA LYS A 245 -26.02 -1.48 3.83
C LYS A 245 -26.37 -2.76 3.05
N ASP A 246 -25.42 -3.66 2.95
CA ASP A 246 -25.65 -5.00 2.44
C ASP A 246 -25.75 -6.01 3.59
N GLN A 247 -26.67 -6.97 3.46
CA GLN A 247 -26.84 -8.08 4.39
C GLN A 247 -26.68 -9.44 3.71
N GLN A 248 -26.68 -9.46 2.38
CA GLN A 248 -26.35 -10.64 1.62
C GLN A 248 -24.83 -10.82 1.71
N ARG A 249 -24.39 -12.06 1.89
CA ARG A 249 -22.96 -12.38 1.86
C ARG A 249 -22.60 -12.86 0.46
N PRO A 250 -21.41 -12.49 -0.04
CA PRO A 250 -20.97 -12.94 -1.36
C PRO A 250 -20.80 -14.46 -1.40
N SER A 251 -21.27 -15.07 -2.47
CA SER A 251 -20.97 -16.48 -2.81
C SER A 251 -20.27 -16.57 -4.17
N LEU A 252 -19.74 -17.74 -4.51
CA LEU A 252 -19.22 -17.99 -5.86
C LEU A 252 -20.36 -18.27 -6.84
N GLN A 253 -20.16 -17.90 -8.09
CA GLN A 253 -21.07 -18.08 -9.20
C GLN A 253 -20.34 -18.84 -10.31
N ALA A 254 -20.96 -19.91 -10.82
CA ALA A 254 -20.45 -20.67 -11.97
C ALA A 254 -21.42 -20.60 -13.13
N ASP A 255 -20.89 -20.46 -14.35
CA ASP A 255 -21.63 -20.60 -15.60
C ASP A 255 -21.31 -21.95 -16.24
N LEU A 256 -22.16 -22.94 -15.96
CA LEU A 256 -21.99 -24.32 -16.39
C LEU A 256 -22.64 -24.55 -17.75
N THR A 257 -21.81 -24.83 -18.77
CA THR A 257 -22.31 -25.21 -20.09
C THR A 257 -23.22 -26.43 -20.00
N SER A 258 -24.42 -26.32 -20.55
CA SER A 258 -25.51 -27.28 -20.39
C SER A 258 -26.25 -27.54 -21.71
N ASP A 259 -26.92 -28.69 -21.78
CA ASP A 259 -27.75 -29.11 -22.90
C ASP A 259 -29.22 -29.13 -22.46
N VAL A 260 -30.12 -28.44 -23.17
CA VAL A 260 -31.57 -28.57 -22.96
C VAL A 260 -32.13 -29.71 -23.81
N LEU A 261 -32.76 -30.67 -23.15
CA LEU A 261 -33.31 -31.90 -23.74
C LEU A 261 -34.81 -31.79 -24.01
N LEU A 262 -35.56 -31.06 -23.19
CA LEU A 262 -37.00 -30.87 -23.34
C LEU A 262 -37.39 -29.51 -22.75
N ALA A 263 -38.28 -28.79 -23.42
CA ALA A 263 -38.88 -27.57 -22.90
C ALA A 263 -40.40 -27.58 -23.13
N THR A 264 -41.18 -27.42 -22.06
CA THR A 264 -42.65 -27.42 -22.08
C THR A 264 -43.19 -26.07 -21.61
N ASP A 265 -44.15 -25.54 -22.35
CA ASP A 265 -44.87 -24.31 -22.00
C ASP A 265 -46.01 -24.63 -21.04
N LEU A 266 -46.02 -24.00 -19.87
CA LEU A 266 -47.06 -24.12 -18.84
C LEU A 266 -47.86 -22.83 -18.66
N GLY A 267 -47.78 -21.88 -19.59
CA GLY A 267 -48.38 -20.55 -19.48
C GLY A 267 -47.37 -19.54 -18.95
N ASP A 268 -47.52 -19.14 -17.68
CA ASP A 268 -46.62 -18.15 -17.05
C ASP A 268 -45.23 -18.73 -16.69
N LEU A 269 -45.06 -20.06 -16.80
CA LEU A 269 -43.83 -20.77 -16.48
C LEU A 269 -43.39 -21.68 -17.63
N ALA A 270 -42.09 -21.90 -17.74
CA ALA A 270 -41.47 -22.93 -18.58
C ALA A 270 -40.99 -24.10 -17.71
N GLU A 271 -41.27 -25.34 -18.12
CA GLU A 271 -40.65 -26.54 -17.53
C GLU A 271 -39.53 -27.01 -18.46
N ILE A 272 -38.30 -27.05 -17.94
CA ILE A 272 -37.10 -27.37 -18.69
C ILE A 272 -36.44 -28.63 -18.15
N THR A 273 -36.17 -29.58 -19.02
CA THR A 273 -35.28 -30.71 -18.75
C THR A 273 -33.91 -30.45 -19.37
N TYR A 274 -32.86 -30.45 -18.56
CA TYR A 274 -31.50 -30.14 -19.00
C TYR A 274 -30.47 -31.09 -18.38
N ARG A 275 -29.23 -30.98 -18.87
CA ARG A 275 -28.06 -31.69 -18.33
C ARG A 275 -26.81 -30.84 -18.45
N VAL A 276 -26.00 -30.78 -17.39
CA VAL A 276 -24.67 -30.15 -17.42
C VAL A 276 -23.72 -30.98 -18.30
N ARG A 277 -22.97 -30.32 -19.19
CA ARG A 277 -22.12 -30.99 -20.18
C ARG A 277 -20.93 -31.67 -19.52
N ALA A 278 -20.22 -30.96 -18.65
CA ALA A 278 -19.09 -31.47 -17.86
C ALA A 278 -19.57 -32.59 -16.92
N ILE A 279 -19.07 -33.82 -17.14
CA ILE A 279 -19.54 -35.02 -16.44
C ILE A 279 -19.38 -34.88 -14.93
N ASN A 280 -18.24 -34.36 -14.49
CA ASN A 280 -17.88 -34.28 -13.07
C ASN A 280 -18.64 -33.15 -12.33
N CYS A 281 -19.27 -32.24 -13.07
CA CYS A 281 -20.17 -31.21 -12.53
C CYS A 281 -21.66 -31.58 -12.60
N ARG A 282 -22.04 -32.68 -13.24
CA ARG A 282 -23.45 -33.14 -13.30
C ARG A 282 -24.09 -33.45 -11.94
N PRO A 283 -23.36 -33.93 -10.91
CA PRO A 283 -23.97 -34.20 -9.62
C PRO A 283 -24.45 -32.97 -8.85
N ILE A 284 -24.03 -31.76 -9.25
CA ILE A 284 -24.46 -30.49 -8.65
C ILE A 284 -25.99 -30.42 -8.67
N THR A 285 -26.57 -30.16 -7.51
CA THR A 285 -28.03 -30.13 -7.37
C THR A 285 -28.54 -28.74 -7.77
N PRO A 286 -29.53 -28.63 -8.68
CA PRO A 286 -30.15 -27.35 -8.98
C PRO A 286 -30.79 -26.74 -7.75
N LYS A 287 -30.81 -25.41 -7.70
CA LYS A 287 -31.35 -24.62 -6.59
C LYS A 287 -32.41 -23.67 -7.14
N VAL A 288 -33.37 -23.33 -6.29
CA VAL A 288 -34.25 -22.19 -6.55
C VAL A 288 -33.38 -20.93 -6.58
N GLY A 289 -33.56 -20.10 -7.61
CA GLY A 289 -32.72 -18.94 -7.88
C GLY A 289 -31.63 -19.18 -8.93
N ASP A 290 -31.33 -20.42 -9.31
CA ASP A 290 -30.46 -20.71 -10.45
C ASP A 290 -31.08 -20.14 -11.74
N VAL A 291 -30.25 -19.85 -12.73
CA VAL A 291 -30.72 -19.30 -14.01
C VAL A 291 -30.25 -20.15 -15.17
N LEU A 292 -31.17 -20.47 -16.08
CA LEU A 292 -30.87 -21.19 -17.30
C LEU A 292 -31.02 -20.25 -18.50
N THR A 293 -29.91 -19.99 -19.19
CA THR A 293 -29.89 -19.18 -20.41
C THR A 293 -29.89 -20.10 -21.64
N VAL A 294 -30.87 -19.93 -22.51
CA VAL A 294 -31.07 -20.76 -23.72
C VAL A 294 -31.27 -19.84 -24.93
N GLY A 295 -30.22 -19.64 -25.73
CA GLY A 295 -30.23 -18.63 -26.78
C GLY A 295 -30.36 -17.22 -26.19
N ASP A 296 -31.41 -16.49 -26.54
CA ASP A 296 -31.74 -15.18 -25.96
C ASP A 296 -32.68 -15.28 -24.74
N ALA A 297 -33.23 -16.46 -24.46
CA ALA A 297 -34.18 -16.67 -23.37
C ALA A 297 -33.48 -16.90 -22.02
N ILE A 298 -33.95 -16.23 -20.98
CA ILE A 298 -33.46 -16.38 -19.60
C ILE A 298 -34.58 -16.94 -18.74
N VAL A 299 -34.38 -18.12 -18.15
CA VAL A 299 -35.35 -18.80 -17.28
C VAL A 299 -34.83 -18.82 -15.83
N LEU A 300 -35.56 -18.21 -14.90
CA LEU A 300 -35.22 -18.23 -13.47
C LEU A 300 -35.83 -19.46 -12.81
N VAL A 301 -35.04 -20.35 -12.23
CA VAL A 301 -35.53 -21.55 -11.54
C VAL A 301 -36.31 -21.15 -10.30
N SER A 302 -37.64 -21.28 -10.34
CA SER A 302 -38.54 -21.06 -9.21
C SER A 302 -38.89 -22.37 -8.49
N GLU A 303 -38.78 -23.52 -9.16
CA GLU A 303 -39.05 -24.85 -8.59
C GLU A 303 -38.12 -25.90 -9.21
N VAL A 304 -37.57 -26.79 -8.35
CA VAL A 304 -36.84 -27.99 -8.79
C VAL A 304 -37.80 -29.17 -8.75
N VAL A 305 -38.21 -29.67 -9.93
CA VAL A 305 -39.23 -30.72 -10.05
C VAL A 305 -38.62 -32.10 -9.84
N ASN A 306 -37.48 -32.37 -10.48
CA ASN A 306 -36.77 -33.63 -10.34
C ASN A 306 -35.28 -33.46 -10.63
N ALA A 307 -34.43 -33.85 -9.69
CA ALA A 307 -32.98 -33.86 -9.89
C ALA A 307 -32.35 -35.25 -9.65
N ALA A 308 -33.15 -36.31 -9.48
CA ALA A 308 -32.65 -37.66 -9.19
C ALA A 308 -31.85 -38.26 -10.35
N ASP A 309 -32.27 -37.98 -11.59
CA ASP A 309 -31.46 -38.30 -12.79
C ASP A 309 -30.61 -37.09 -13.17
N ARG A 310 -29.30 -37.16 -12.89
CA ARG A 310 -28.33 -36.11 -13.21
C ARG A 310 -28.08 -35.93 -14.71
N ASN A 311 -28.63 -36.82 -15.55
CA ASN A 311 -28.60 -36.66 -17.01
C ASN A 311 -29.89 -36.05 -17.59
N ALA A 312 -30.90 -35.81 -16.75
CA ALA A 312 -32.19 -35.24 -17.15
C ALA A 312 -32.83 -34.52 -15.95
N VAL A 313 -32.21 -33.41 -15.53
CA VAL A 313 -32.69 -32.57 -14.43
C VAL A 313 -33.87 -31.73 -14.91
N VAL A 314 -34.96 -31.73 -14.16
CA VAL A 314 -36.21 -31.03 -14.48
C VAL A 314 -36.44 -29.86 -13.51
N VAL A 315 -36.56 -28.67 -14.06
CA VAL A 315 -36.81 -27.41 -13.34
C VAL A 315 -37.98 -26.65 -13.95
N ARG A 316 -38.58 -25.74 -13.18
CA ARG A 316 -39.60 -24.81 -13.64
C ARG A 316 -39.26 -23.38 -13.26
N GLY A 317 -39.70 -22.44 -14.09
CA GLY A 317 -39.36 -21.03 -13.91
C GLY A 317 -40.04 -20.08 -14.88
N PRO A 318 -40.26 -18.80 -14.51
CA PRO A 318 -40.68 -17.79 -15.46
C PRO A 318 -39.56 -17.47 -16.46
N VAL A 319 -39.94 -17.11 -17.69
CA VAL A 319 -39.02 -16.54 -18.69
C VAL A 319 -38.90 -15.05 -18.40
N LEU A 320 -37.76 -14.60 -17.91
CA LEU A 320 -37.54 -13.20 -17.53
C LEU A 320 -37.36 -12.31 -18.75
N THR A 321 -36.61 -12.79 -19.75
CA THR A 321 -36.34 -12.06 -20.99
C THR A 321 -36.17 -13.04 -22.16
N GLY A 322 -36.26 -12.54 -23.39
CA GLY A 322 -36.07 -13.31 -24.63
C GLY A 322 -37.25 -14.20 -24.99
N THR A 323 -37.10 -14.97 -26.08
CA THR A 323 -38.16 -15.89 -26.57
C THR A 323 -37.75 -17.36 -26.44
N MET A 324 -38.38 -18.08 -25.51
CA MET A 324 -38.07 -19.50 -25.30
C MET A 324 -38.64 -20.39 -26.41
N ARG A 325 -37.87 -21.41 -26.83
CA ARG A 325 -38.32 -22.44 -27.77
C ARG A 325 -38.79 -23.68 -27.02
N TYR A 326 -40.02 -24.10 -27.28
CA TYR A 326 -40.63 -25.28 -26.66
C TYR A 326 -40.64 -26.48 -27.61
N GLY A 327 -40.41 -27.68 -27.07
CA GLY A 327 -40.32 -28.93 -27.82
C GLY A 327 -39.40 -29.97 -27.17
N ASP A 328 -39.37 -31.17 -27.75
CA ASP A 328 -38.42 -32.24 -27.42
C ASP A 328 -37.15 -32.09 -28.28
N PHE A 329 -36.03 -31.87 -27.61
CA PHE A 329 -34.71 -31.64 -28.19
C PHE A 329 -33.74 -32.78 -27.87
N SER A 330 -34.19 -33.90 -27.32
CA SER A 330 -33.33 -35.01 -26.89
C SER A 330 -32.40 -35.56 -27.98
N ALA A 331 -32.82 -35.52 -29.24
CA ALA A 331 -32.00 -35.94 -30.39
C ALA A 331 -31.01 -34.88 -30.89
N ARG A 332 -31.27 -33.59 -30.62
CA ARG A 332 -30.44 -32.43 -30.97
C ARG A 332 -30.61 -31.37 -29.88
N PRO A 333 -29.92 -31.52 -28.74
CA PRO A 333 -30.11 -30.64 -27.61
C PRO A 333 -29.84 -29.18 -27.96
N LEU A 334 -30.54 -28.25 -27.30
CA LEU A 334 -30.23 -26.83 -27.42
C LEU A 334 -29.06 -26.49 -26.50
N ASP A 335 -28.12 -25.69 -27.01
CA ASP A 335 -27.06 -25.14 -26.17
C ASP A 335 -27.65 -24.19 -25.12
N ALA A 336 -27.21 -24.37 -23.87
CA ALA A 336 -27.62 -23.58 -22.74
C ALA A 336 -26.46 -23.34 -21.77
N ALA A 337 -26.63 -22.39 -20.86
CA ALA A 337 -25.75 -22.17 -19.72
C ALA A 337 -26.59 -22.15 -18.44
N LEU A 338 -26.19 -22.95 -17.45
CA LEU A 338 -26.74 -22.92 -16.10
C LEU A 338 -25.84 -22.04 -15.25
N THR A 339 -26.37 -20.92 -14.78
CA THR A 339 -25.74 -20.07 -13.78
C THR A 339 -26.20 -20.52 -12.39
N THR A 340 -25.27 -20.97 -11.53
CA THR A 340 -25.57 -21.46 -10.17
C THR A 340 -24.60 -20.94 -9.13
N PHE A 341 -25.08 -20.75 -7.90
CA PHE A 341 -24.28 -20.27 -6.77
C PHE A 341 -23.70 -21.41 -5.96
N TYR A 342 -22.47 -21.26 -5.47
CA TYR A 342 -21.86 -22.21 -4.55
C TYR A 342 -22.60 -22.21 -3.21
N THR A 343 -22.80 -23.40 -2.66
CA THR A 343 -23.21 -23.56 -1.26
C THR A 343 -22.40 -24.68 -0.62
N GLN A 344 -22.40 -24.77 0.70
CA GLN A 344 -21.66 -25.83 1.42
C GLN A 344 -22.09 -27.25 1.02
N ALA A 345 -23.29 -27.42 0.46
CA ALA A 345 -23.75 -28.71 -0.06
C ALA A 345 -22.96 -29.18 -1.29
N ASP A 346 -22.20 -28.30 -1.95
CA ASP A 346 -21.42 -28.57 -3.15
C ASP A 346 -19.91 -28.75 -2.86
N ILE A 347 -19.52 -28.96 -1.60
CA ILE A 347 -18.11 -29.08 -1.17
C ILE A 347 -17.30 -30.13 -1.95
N ASP A 348 -17.94 -31.20 -2.41
CA ASP A 348 -17.29 -32.26 -3.20
C ASP A 348 -16.98 -31.84 -4.66
N TYR A 349 -17.53 -30.71 -5.12
CA TYR A 349 -17.51 -30.26 -6.52
C TYR A 349 -16.95 -28.84 -6.70
N GLN A 350 -16.16 -28.32 -5.75
CA GLN A 350 -15.67 -26.93 -5.80
C GLN A 350 -14.92 -26.58 -7.08
N MET A 351 -14.23 -27.54 -7.71
CA MET A 351 -13.57 -27.33 -9.02
C MET A 351 -14.51 -26.84 -10.12
N CYS A 352 -15.83 -27.05 -10.01
CA CYS A 352 -16.80 -26.54 -10.98
C CYS A 352 -17.06 -25.01 -10.87
N TRP A 353 -16.54 -24.34 -9.82
CA TRP A 353 -16.57 -22.88 -9.65
C TRP A 353 -15.23 -22.20 -9.98
N VAL A 354 -14.22 -22.99 -10.36
CA VAL A 354 -12.93 -22.47 -10.82
C VAL A 354 -12.87 -22.59 -12.34
N ARG A 355 -12.43 -21.54 -13.01
CA ARG A 355 -12.27 -21.51 -14.47
C ARG A 355 -10.80 -21.36 -14.84
N PHE A 356 -10.39 -22.08 -15.87
CA PHE A 356 -9.09 -21.94 -16.50
C PHE A 356 -9.23 -21.32 -17.89
N ASP A 357 -8.29 -20.44 -18.26
CA ASP A 357 -8.16 -19.94 -19.63
C ASP A 357 -6.69 -20.05 -20.08
N PRO A 358 -6.37 -20.79 -21.16
CA PRO A 358 -7.28 -21.53 -22.05
C PRO A 358 -8.08 -22.66 -21.38
N GLU A 359 -9.20 -23.06 -22.00
CA GLU A 359 -10.07 -24.14 -21.47
C GLU A 359 -9.30 -25.48 -21.35
N PRO A 360 -9.47 -26.25 -20.26
CA PRO A 360 -8.83 -27.55 -20.07
C PRO A 360 -9.24 -28.59 -21.13
N ALA A 361 -8.37 -29.58 -21.38
CA ALA A 361 -8.67 -30.67 -22.30
C ALA A 361 -9.91 -31.49 -21.91
N VAL A 362 -10.13 -31.67 -20.60
CA VAL A 362 -11.35 -32.25 -20.03
C VAL A 362 -11.80 -31.43 -18.82
N LEU A 363 -13.03 -30.92 -18.88
CA LEU A 363 -13.63 -30.12 -17.81
C LEU A 363 -13.90 -30.95 -16.54
N PRO A 364 -13.72 -30.37 -15.34
CA PRO A 364 -13.38 -28.96 -15.11
C PRO A 364 -11.87 -28.64 -15.07
N ALA A 365 -10.98 -29.62 -14.90
CA ALA A 365 -9.60 -29.34 -14.49
C ALA A 365 -8.53 -30.34 -14.95
N THR A 366 -8.80 -31.14 -15.99
CA THR A 366 -7.84 -32.14 -16.49
C THR A 366 -7.20 -31.71 -17.81
N GLY A 367 -5.88 -31.82 -17.89
CA GLY A 367 -5.11 -31.43 -19.07
C GLY A 367 -5.07 -29.92 -19.26
N ILE A 368 -4.81 -29.19 -18.16
CA ILE A 368 -4.68 -27.74 -18.12
C ILE A 368 -3.37 -27.31 -18.78
N ASP A 369 -3.41 -26.21 -19.55
CA ASP A 369 -2.22 -25.54 -20.06
C ASP A 369 -1.40 -24.98 -18.88
N PRO A 370 -0.08 -25.22 -18.80
CA PRO A 370 0.72 -24.76 -17.67
C PRO A 370 0.71 -23.24 -17.48
N TYR A 371 0.42 -22.45 -18.50
CA TYR A 371 0.32 -20.99 -18.40
C TYR A 371 -1.12 -20.49 -18.36
N ALA A 372 -2.08 -21.38 -18.05
CA ALA A 372 -3.47 -21.00 -17.90
C ALA A 372 -3.66 -20.03 -16.73
N THR A 373 -4.53 -19.05 -16.92
CA THR A 373 -5.02 -18.19 -15.84
C THR A 373 -6.13 -18.88 -15.06
N VAL A 374 -6.22 -18.60 -13.77
CA VAL A 374 -7.21 -19.19 -12.85
C VAL A 374 -8.19 -18.11 -12.43
N SER A 375 -9.48 -18.31 -12.68
CA SER A 375 -10.52 -17.33 -12.41
C SER A 375 -11.61 -17.85 -11.50
N VAL A 376 -12.09 -16.98 -10.62
CA VAL A 376 -13.30 -17.19 -9.81
C VAL A 376 -14.25 -16.01 -10.03
N ARG A 377 -15.56 -16.30 -9.99
CA ARG A 377 -16.61 -15.29 -10.14
C ARG A 377 -17.49 -15.26 -8.90
N PHE A 378 -17.79 -14.08 -8.40
CA PHE A 378 -18.64 -13.85 -7.23
C PHE A 378 -20.05 -13.39 -7.63
N SER A 379 -21.01 -13.65 -6.74
CA SER A 379 -22.42 -13.28 -6.91
C SER A 379 -22.65 -11.77 -6.94
N GLU A 380 -21.73 -11.00 -6.39
CA GLU A 380 -21.80 -9.55 -6.21
C GLU A 380 -20.40 -8.93 -6.28
N PRO A 381 -20.28 -7.59 -6.41
CA PRO A 381 -19.00 -6.89 -6.44
C PRO A 381 -18.19 -7.08 -5.15
N ILE A 382 -16.93 -7.48 -5.29
CA ILE A 382 -15.95 -7.68 -4.22
C ILE A 382 -15.00 -6.48 -4.13
N ASP A 383 -14.51 -6.14 -2.95
CA ASP A 383 -13.42 -5.16 -2.80
C ASP A 383 -12.11 -5.74 -3.34
N PRO A 384 -11.56 -5.20 -4.46
CA PRO A 384 -10.34 -5.73 -5.06
C PRO A 384 -9.13 -5.70 -4.12
N ASN A 385 -9.12 -4.82 -3.12
CA ASN A 385 -8.01 -4.73 -2.17
C ASN A 385 -7.94 -5.94 -1.22
N THR A 386 -9.02 -6.73 -1.15
CA THR A 386 -9.10 -7.94 -0.31
C THR A 386 -8.80 -9.22 -1.07
N VAL A 387 -8.68 -9.17 -2.41
CA VAL A 387 -8.36 -10.34 -3.26
C VAL A 387 -6.88 -10.30 -3.64
N ARG A 388 -6.11 -11.20 -3.06
CA ARG A 388 -4.65 -11.15 -3.00
C ARG A 388 -4.05 -12.53 -3.23
N SER A 389 -3.03 -12.60 -4.07
CA SER A 389 -2.45 -13.86 -4.56
C SER A 389 -1.71 -14.65 -3.48
N LEU A 390 -1.24 -13.97 -2.42
CA LEU A 390 -0.45 -14.57 -1.35
C LEU A 390 -1.23 -14.78 -0.04
N SER A 391 -2.42 -14.20 0.11
CA SER A 391 -3.14 -14.22 1.39
C SER A 391 -4.62 -14.59 1.31
N SER A 392 -5.30 -14.39 0.17
CA SER A 392 -6.76 -14.62 0.12
C SER A 392 -7.30 -15.35 -1.10
N PHE A 393 -6.63 -15.28 -2.25
CA PHE A 393 -6.88 -16.10 -3.44
C PHE A 393 -5.57 -16.83 -3.78
N VAL A 394 -5.33 -17.92 -3.04
CA VAL A 394 -4.03 -18.60 -3.02
C VAL A 394 -4.08 -19.84 -3.90
N LEU A 395 -3.17 -19.90 -4.86
CA LEU A 395 -2.86 -21.09 -5.63
C LEU A 395 -1.59 -21.72 -5.03
N HIS A 396 -1.63 -23.00 -4.70
CA HIS A 396 -0.49 -23.68 -4.07
C HIS A 396 -0.39 -25.13 -4.53
N SER A 397 0.82 -25.68 -4.44
CA SER A 397 1.04 -27.13 -4.47
C SER A 397 1.10 -27.73 -3.08
N TYR A 398 0.78 -29.01 -2.95
CA TYR A 398 0.84 -29.75 -1.70
C TYR A 398 1.22 -31.22 -1.96
N ASP A 399 1.63 -31.93 -0.92
CA ASP A 399 1.99 -33.34 -0.94
C ASP A 399 0.88 -34.17 -0.26
N ASP A 400 0.39 -35.20 -0.97
CA ASP A 400 -0.62 -36.14 -0.45
C ASP A 400 -0.03 -37.13 0.58
N ASP A 401 1.29 -37.36 0.53
CA ASP A 401 2.01 -38.28 1.41
C ASP A 401 2.60 -37.60 2.67
N ALA A 402 2.48 -36.26 2.77
CA ALA A 402 2.89 -35.49 3.93
C ALA A 402 2.12 -35.89 5.21
N ASP A 403 2.75 -35.70 6.37
CA ASP A 403 2.13 -36.12 7.63
C ASP A 403 0.91 -35.24 7.90
N LEU A 404 -0.27 -35.86 8.01
CA LEU A 404 -1.55 -35.15 8.17
C LEU A 404 -1.72 -34.54 9.57
N GLU A 405 -0.68 -34.53 10.39
CA GLU A 405 -0.68 -33.78 11.65
C GLU A 405 -0.73 -32.27 11.39
N ALA A 406 -1.58 -31.56 12.14
CA ALA A 406 -1.77 -30.13 11.97
C ALA A 406 -0.45 -29.37 12.17
N GLY A 407 0.07 -28.76 11.11
CA GLY A 407 1.29 -27.96 11.14
C GLY A 407 2.35 -28.33 10.10
N ASP A 408 2.25 -29.48 9.43
CA ASP A 408 3.10 -29.76 8.26
C ASP A 408 2.72 -28.79 7.13
N PHE A 409 3.67 -27.95 6.68
CA PHE A 409 3.42 -26.97 5.62
C PHE A 409 3.28 -27.59 4.23
N ASN A 410 3.65 -28.87 4.05
CA ASN A 410 3.50 -29.61 2.79
C ASN A 410 2.13 -30.30 2.68
N ALA A 411 1.47 -30.59 3.80
CA ALA A 411 0.21 -31.35 3.80
C ALA A 411 -0.95 -30.57 3.17
N GLY A 412 -1.82 -31.27 2.45
CA GLY A 412 -3.08 -30.73 1.93
C GLY A 412 -4.06 -30.27 3.02
N PHE A 413 -5.09 -29.52 2.62
CA PHE A 413 -6.10 -28.96 3.53
C PHE A 413 -6.89 -30.04 4.30
N GLN A 414 -6.95 -29.93 5.64
CA GLN A 414 -7.65 -30.89 6.50
C GLN A 414 -9.02 -30.39 6.99
N LEU A 415 -10.10 -30.80 6.32
CA LEU A 415 -11.47 -30.40 6.68
C LEU A 415 -11.85 -30.82 8.11
N GLY A 416 -12.33 -29.85 8.89
CA GLY A 416 -12.74 -30.04 10.28
C GLY A 416 -11.58 -30.06 11.29
N VAL A 417 -10.33 -30.01 10.82
CA VAL A 417 -9.14 -29.87 11.67
C VAL A 417 -8.67 -28.42 11.67
N GLU A 418 -8.60 -27.80 10.49
CA GLU A 418 -8.18 -26.41 10.30
C GLU A 418 -9.21 -25.60 9.50
N SER A 419 -9.09 -24.28 9.55
CA SER A 419 -9.85 -23.36 8.67
C SER A 419 -9.01 -22.99 7.45
N VAL A 420 -9.64 -22.51 6.37
CA VAL A 420 -8.90 -22.08 5.17
C VAL A 420 -7.88 -20.99 5.49
N GLY A 421 -8.19 -20.06 6.40
CA GLY A 421 -7.24 -19.06 6.86
C GLY A 421 -6.00 -19.67 7.53
N ASN A 422 -6.20 -20.60 8.48
CA ASN A 422 -5.08 -21.30 9.13
C ASN A 422 -4.26 -22.14 8.13
N PHE A 423 -4.96 -22.80 7.20
CA PHE A 423 -4.35 -23.58 6.14
C PHE A 423 -3.44 -22.71 5.30
N ILE A 424 -3.98 -21.59 4.78
CA ILE A 424 -3.21 -20.60 4.04
C ILE A 424 -2.04 -20.12 4.91
N ASP A 425 -2.25 -19.76 6.18
CA ASP A 425 -1.22 -19.19 7.06
C ASP A 425 -0.04 -20.11 7.39
N ARG A 426 -0.24 -21.43 7.41
CA ARG A 426 0.86 -22.41 7.58
C ARG A 426 1.65 -22.69 6.30
N LEU A 427 1.15 -22.29 5.12
CA LEU A 427 1.88 -22.51 3.87
C LEU A 427 3.16 -21.67 3.86
N LEU A 428 4.28 -22.34 3.61
CA LEU A 428 5.59 -21.72 3.52
C LEU A 428 5.89 -21.25 2.09
N GLY A 429 6.37 -20.02 1.96
CA GLY A 429 6.70 -19.40 0.68
C GLY A 429 8.10 -19.72 0.17
N TYR A 430 8.90 -20.47 0.91
CA TYR A 430 10.23 -20.96 0.54
C TYR A 430 10.45 -22.33 1.20
N THR A 431 11.61 -22.96 1.02
CA THR A 431 11.93 -24.20 1.75
C THR A 431 13.41 -24.24 2.11
N VAL A 432 13.67 -24.68 3.34
CA VAL A 432 14.99 -25.01 3.86
C VAL A 432 14.97 -26.51 4.15
N GLU A 433 15.37 -27.35 3.19
CA GLU A 433 15.44 -28.79 3.43
C GLU A 433 16.68 -29.10 4.29
N ASP A 434 16.49 -29.27 5.60
CA ASP A 434 17.48 -29.86 6.49
C ASP A 434 17.27 -31.38 6.54
N ASN A 435 17.95 -32.13 5.67
CA ASN A 435 18.03 -33.58 5.81
C ASN A 435 19.24 -33.96 6.67
N PRO A 436 19.01 -34.57 7.85
CA PRO A 436 20.09 -34.93 8.77
C PRO A 436 20.99 -36.08 8.28
N ASP A 437 20.58 -36.84 7.26
CA ASP A 437 21.26 -38.07 6.81
C ASP A 437 21.87 -37.98 5.39
N THR A 438 21.51 -36.98 4.58
CA THR A 438 22.11 -36.71 3.26
C THR A 438 22.12 -35.21 2.99
N PRO A 439 23.17 -34.63 2.35
CA PRO A 439 23.14 -33.23 1.96
C PRO A 439 22.00 -33.03 0.95
N THR A 440 20.90 -32.46 1.42
CA THR A 440 19.75 -32.10 0.62
C THR A 440 20.09 -30.97 -0.33
N VAL A 441 19.38 -30.95 -1.46
CA VAL A 441 19.49 -29.88 -2.44
C VAL A 441 18.69 -28.72 -1.88
N GLU A 442 19.35 -27.70 -1.33
CA GLU A 442 18.71 -26.46 -0.88
C GLU A 442 18.04 -25.79 -2.10
N ASN A 443 16.80 -26.16 -2.41
CA ASN A 443 16.16 -25.68 -3.63
C ASN A 443 15.61 -24.25 -3.48
N GLY A 444 15.37 -23.81 -2.24
CA GLY A 444 14.87 -22.49 -1.86
C GLY A 444 13.45 -22.17 -2.34
N SER A 445 12.80 -23.11 -3.02
CA SER A 445 11.48 -22.91 -3.61
C SER A 445 10.39 -23.04 -2.56
N GLY A 446 9.35 -22.22 -2.68
CA GLY A 446 8.06 -22.42 -2.03
C GLY A 446 7.07 -23.10 -2.95
N ARG A 447 5.92 -23.45 -2.36
CA ARG A 447 4.78 -24.10 -3.05
C ARG A 447 3.67 -23.13 -3.44
N ILE A 448 3.76 -21.86 -3.02
CA ILE A 448 2.76 -20.84 -3.32
C ILE A 448 3.03 -20.24 -4.70
N MET A 449 2.07 -20.38 -5.61
CA MET A 449 2.14 -19.83 -6.95
C MET A 449 1.45 -18.48 -6.98
N LEU A 450 2.19 -17.43 -7.35
CA LEU A 450 1.75 -16.04 -7.28
C LEU A 450 1.82 -15.36 -8.64
N GLY A 451 1.09 -14.25 -8.76
CA GLY A 451 1.11 -13.40 -9.93
C GLY A 451 0.05 -12.32 -9.89
N PRO A 452 -0.05 -11.48 -10.93
CA PRO A 452 -1.03 -10.40 -10.96
C PRO A 452 -2.45 -10.94 -10.92
N ILE A 453 -3.29 -10.25 -10.15
CA ILE A 453 -4.74 -10.44 -10.15
C ILE A 453 -5.36 -9.35 -11.01
N SER A 454 -6.10 -9.78 -12.03
CA SER A 454 -6.93 -8.89 -12.84
C SER A 454 -8.38 -8.99 -12.38
N VAL A 455 -9.09 -7.86 -12.44
CA VAL A 455 -10.47 -7.71 -11.98
C VAL A 455 -11.34 -7.12 -13.09
N THR A 456 -12.55 -7.62 -13.26
CA THR A 456 -13.54 -7.08 -14.19
C THR A 456 -14.11 -5.74 -13.71
N ALA A 457 -14.69 -4.94 -14.62
CA ALA A 457 -15.26 -3.63 -14.26
C ALA A 457 -16.46 -3.73 -13.29
N ASP A 458 -17.19 -4.85 -13.32
CA ASP A 458 -18.20 -5.16 -12.31
C ASP A 458 -17.66 -5.60 -10.94
N SER A 459 -16.33 -5.75 -10.81
CA SER A 459 -15.63 -6.22 -9.61
C SER A 459 -16.06 -7.61 -9.13
N ARG A 460 -16.52 -8.49 -10.04
CA ARG A 460 -17.03 -9.83 -9.68
C ARG A 460 -16.14 -10.98 -10.11
N THR A 461 -15.37 -10.82 -11.17
CA THR A 461 -14.46 -11.87 -11.64
C THR A 461 -13.03 -11.46 -11.36
N PHE A 462 -12.32 -12.34 -10.66
CA PHE A 462 -10.93 -12.18 -10.31
C PHE A 462 -10.15 -13.29 -10.97
N THR A 463 -9.10 -12.91 -11.69
CA THR A 463 -8.28 -13.82 -12.48
C THR A 463 -6.83 -13.69 -12.04
N LEU A 464 -6.31 -14.75 -11.42
CA LEU A 464 -4.91 -14.92 -11.09
C LEU A 464 -4.16 -15.45 -12.32
N ALA A 465 -3.09 -14.78 -12.72
CA ALA A 465 -2.17 -15.25 -13.75
C ALA A 465 -0.84 -15.66 -13.09
N PRO A 466 -0.56 -16.96 -12.88
CA PRO A 466 0.68 -17.41 -12.24
C PRO A 466 1.91 -16.94 -13.04
N SER A 467 2.84 -16.24 -12.38
CA SER A 467 3.92 -15.50 -13.05
C SER A 467 4.90 -16.38 -13.85
N ALA A 468 5.06 -17.64 -13.45
CA ALA A 468 5.83 -18.66 -14.17
C ALA A 468 4.99 -19.90 -14.53
N GLY A 469 3.66 -19.76 -14.52
CA GLY A 469 2.73 -20.87 -14.75
C GLY A 469 2.54 -21.79 -13.53
N LEU A 470 1.73 -22.82 -13.74
CA LEU A 470 1.44 -23.92 -12.83
C LEU A 470 2.62 -24.91 -12.89
N THR A 471 3.54 -24.77 -11.93
CA THR A 471 4.86 -25.41 -11.96
C THR A 471 4.99 -26.54 -10.96
N ASP A 472 5.90 -27.46 -11.25
CA ASP A 472 6.41 -28.45 -10.30
C ASP A 472 7.70 -27.92 -9.69
N SER A 473 7.58 -26.96 -8.75
CA SER A 473 8.75 -26.24 -8.22
C SER A 473 9.78 -27.14 -7.52
N PHE A 474 9.39 -28.37 -7.16
CA PHE A 474 10.21 -29.36 -6.44
C PHE A 474 10.63 -30.54 -7.31
N GLY A 475 10.11 -30.67 -8.54
CA GLY A 475 10.48 -31.74 -9.47
C GLY A 475 9.93 -33.11 -9.07
N GLU A 476 8.75 -33.15 -8.44
CA GLU A 476 8.04 -34.36 -8.03
C GLU A 476 7.60 -35.23 -9.24
N GLY A 477 7.62 -34.68 -10.46
CA GLY A 477 7.67 -35.41 -11.72
C GLY A 477 6.45 -36.26 -12.10
N GLY A 478 5.43 -36.32 -11.24
CA GLY A 478 4.23 -37.13 -11.46
C GLY A 478 3.08 -36.93 -10.47
N ASP A 479 3.38 -36.47 -9.24
CA ASP A 479 2.41 -36.35 -8.13
C ASP A 479 2.20 -34.89 -7.69
N LEU A 480 2.43 -33.92 -8.58
CA LEU A 480 2.15 -32.50 -8.31
C LEU A 480 0.66 -32.30 -8.07
N ASN A 481 0.26 -32.15 -6.81
CA ASN A 481 -1.09 -31.76 -6.45
C ASN A 481 -1.16 -30.25 -6.29
N ILE A 482 -2.17 -29.63 -6.93
CA ILE A 482 -2.41 -28.19 -6.88
C ILE A 482 -3.82 -27.96 -6.38
N ALA A 483 -3.98 -26.96 -5.51
CA ALA A 483 -5.29 -26.50 -5.08
C ALA A 483 -5.40 -24.97 -5.05
N VAL A 484 -6.64 -24.52 -5.16
CA VAL A 484 -7.05 -23.12 -5.11
C VAL A 484 -7.82 -22.89 -3.80
N ALA A 485 -7.26 -22.08 -2.91
CA ALA A 485 -7.85 -21.75 -1.63
C ALA A 485 -8.38 -20.30 -1.63
N LEU A 486 -9.59 -20.11 -1.11
CA LEU A 486 -10.18 -18.78 -0.92
C LEU A 486 -10.37 -18.50 0.57
N ARG A 487 -9.67 -17.48 1.09
CA ARG A 487 -9.78 -17.08 2.50
C ARG A 487 -11.13 -16.44 2.77
N ASP A 488 -11.87 -16.99 3.72
CA ASP A 488 -13.12 -16.46 4.23
C ASP A 488 -12.91 -15.54 5.44
N ARG A 489 -14.00 -15.08 6.06
CA ARG A 489 -14.01 -14.23 7.29
C ARG A 489 -13.48 -12.81 7.08
N ALA A 490 -13.35 -12.09 8.19
CA ALA A 490 -13.11 -10.64 8.21
C ALA A 490 -11.70 -10.24 7.72
N ASP A 491 -10.76 -11.18 7.73
CA ASP A 491 -9.38 -11.06 7.26
C ASP A 491 -9.17 -11.67 5.87
N GLY A 492 -10.24 -12.17 5.23
CA GLY A 492 -10.23 -12.76 3.89
C GLY A 492 -10.83 -11.85 2.82
N ILE A 493 -11.51 -12.47 1.85
CA ILE A 493 -12.18 -11.77 0.76
C ILE A 493 -13.49 -11.13 1.27
N LEU A 494 -13.66 -9.83 1.01
CA LEU A 494 -14.82 -9.04 1.44
C LEU A 494 -15.56 -8.41 0.25
N ASP A 495 -16.88 -8.30 0.34
CA ASP A 495 -17.64 -7.45 -0.57
C ASP A 495 -17.30 -5.96 -0.39
N LEU A 496 -17.83 -5.11 -1.27
CA LEU A 496 -17.64 -3.66 -1.18
C LEU A 496 -18.16 -3.05 0.14
N ALA A 497 -19.17 -3.66 0.77
CA ALA A 497 -19.75 -3.22 2.04
C ALA A 497 -18.99 -3.76 3.28
N GLY A 498 -17.99 -4.62 3.08
CA GLY A 498 -17.18 -5.25 4.13
C GLY A 498 -17.74 -6.56 4.69
N ASN A 499 -18.70 -7.21 4.03
CA ASN A 499 -19.16 -8.53 4.46
C ASN A 499 -18.22 -9.63 3.96
N PRO A 500 -17.93 -10.64 4.78
CA PRO A 500 -17.12 -11.78 4.37
C PRO A 500 -17.92 -12.76 3.50
N LEU A 501 -17.20 -13.66 2.81
CA LEU A 501 -17.77 -14.78 2.07
C LEU A 501 -18.86 -15.53 2.86
N GLY A 502 -19.95 -15.86 2.16
CA GLY A 502 -21.10 -16.60 2.67
C GLY A 502 -20.88 -18.10 2.84
N PHE A 503 -19.68 -18.58 2.53
CA PHE A 503 -19.24 -19.96 2.61
C PHE A 503 -17.85 -20.05 3.26
N GLY A 504 -17.47 -21.26 3.66
CA GLY A 504 -16.12 -21.56 4.16
C GLY A 504 -15.57 -22.83 3.51
N ASP A 505 -14.38 -23.26 3.94
CA ASP A 505 -13.75 -24.52 3.54
C ASP A 505 -13.58 -24.67 2.01
N PHE A 506 -13.41 -23.56 1.29
CA PHE A 506 -13.20 -23.57 -0.15
C PHE A 506 -11.71 -23.76 -0.48
N VAL A 507 -11.35 -25.00 -0.78
CA VAL A 507 -10.03 -25.43 -1.25
C VAL A 507 -10.23 -26.38 -2.43
N ALA A 508 -10.45 -25.81 -3.61
CA ALA A 508 -10.75 -26.55 -4.83
C ALA A 508 -9.49 -27.27 -5.33
N GLY A 509 -9.56 -28.58 -5.58
CA GLY A 509 -8.38 -29.41 -5.89
C GLY A 509 -7.80 -30.13 -4.67
N SER A 510 -8.26 -29.76 -3.46
CA SER A 510 -8.49 -30.61 -2.28
C SER A 510 -8.32 -32.12 -2.42
N ASP A 511 -7.46 -32.79 -1.65
CA ASP A 511 -7.44 -34.26 -1.42
C ASP A 511 -8.84 -34.86 -1.08
N LEU A 512 -9.71 -34.05 -0.50
CA LEU A 512 -11.10 -34.36 -0.15
C LEU A 512 -12.06 -34.47 -1.35
N GLN A 513 -11.70 -33.91 -2.50
CA GLN A 513 -12.55 -33.88 -3.69
C GLN A 513 -12.29 -35.07 -4.61
N THR A 514 -13.22 -35.37 -5.53
CA THR A 514 -12.98 -36.42 -6.55
C THR A 514 -12.15 -35.88 -7.72
N GLU A 515 -12.26 -34.58 -8.02
CA GLU A 515 -11.56 -33.94 -9.13
C GLU A 515 -10.32 -33.20 -8.65
N ARG A 516 -9.19 -33.43 -9.34
CA ARG A 516 -7.90 -32.80 -9.11
C ARG A 516 -7.51 -31.91 -10.29
N ILE A 517 -6.66 -30.94 -10.02
CA ILE A 517 -6.00 -30.14 -11.05
C ILE A 517 -4.91 -31.01 -11.68
N SER A 518 -4.97 -31.21 -13.00
CA SER A 518 -3.96 -31.95 -13.76
C SER A 518 -3.41 -31.08 -14.89
N VAL A 519 -2.11 -30.76 -14.80
CA VAL A 519 -1.39 -29.86 -15.72
C VAL A 519 -0.60 -30.67 -16.73
N VAL A 520 -0.55 -30.22 -17.98
CA VAL A 520 0.24 -30.85 -19.05
C VAL A 520 1.63 -30.23 -19.11
N ASN A 521 2.68 -31.03 -18.91
CA ASN A 521 4.08 -30.58 -18.98
C ASN A 521 4.34 -29.33 -18.12
N PRO A 522 4.19 -29.42 -16.79
CA PRO A 522 4.44 -28.27 -15.91
C PRO A 522 5.88 -27.73 -16.11
N PRO A 523 6.09 -26.40 -16.00
CA PRO A 523 7.43 -25.81 -15.99
C PRO A 523 8.24 -26.29 -14.79
N SER A 524 9.53 -25.93 -14.78
CA SER A 524 10.46 -26.19 -13.67
C SER A 524 10.85 -24.92 -12.91
N ASP A 525 10.21 -23.80 -13.23
CA ASP A 525 10.37 -22.52 -12.57
C ASP A 525 9.98 -22.63 -11.09
N ARG A 526 10.58 -21.78 -10.28
CA ARG A 526 10.42 -21.79 -8.82
C ARG A 526 9.68 -20.54 -8.35
N TYR A 527 9.11 -20.61 -7.15
CA TYR A 527 8.36 -19.52 -6.53
C TYR A 527 8.86 -19.24 -5.13
N PHE A 528 8.86 -17.97 -4.75
CA PHE A 528 9.33 -17.48 -3.46
C PHE A 528 8.29 -16.50 -2.95
N ALA A 529 7.95 -16.63 -1.67
CA ALA A 529 7.11 -15.68 -0.99
C ALA A 529 7.54 -15.49 0.46
N LEU A 530 7.39 -14.26 0.93
CA LEU A 530 7.45 -13.84 2.31
C LEU A 530 6.07 -13.28 2.66
N ARG A 531 5.43 -13.87 3.65
CA ARG A 531 4.03 -13.57 4.00
C ARG A 531 3.88 -12.76 5.28
N LEU A 532 4.97 -12.57 6.01
CA LEU A 532 5.06 -11.63 7.14
C LEU A 532 4.01 -11.91 8.22
N ASN A 533 3.57 -13.16 8.33
CA ASN A 533 2.67 -13.65 9.38
C ASN A 533 3.36 -13.73 10.74
N SER A 534 4.68 -13.90 10.72
CA SER A 534 5.56 -14.03 11.86
C SER A 534 6.94 -13.50 11.50
N ILE A 535 7.76 -13.21 12.52
CA ILE A 535 9.20 -12.93 12.32
C ILE A 535 10.02 -14.18 12.03
N ASP A 536 9.46 -15.34 12.40
CA ASP A 536 9.92 -16.70 12.18
C ASP A 536 8.81 -17.37 11.33
N GLU A 537 8.94 -17.31 10.01
CA GLU A 537 7.93 -17.74 9.04
C GLU A 537 7.85 -19.26 8.89
N ASN A 538 8.98 -19.96 9.07
CA ASN A 538 9.03 -21.42 8.96
C ASN A 538 8.82 -22.13 10.31
N GLY A 539 8.81 -21.40 11.42
CA GLY A 539 8.57 -21.92 12.77
C GLY A 539 9.77 -22.67 13.36
N ASP A 540 10.98 -22.44 12.86
CA ASP A 540 12.19 -23.16 13.28
C ASP A 540 12.86 -22.57 14.53
N GLY A 541 12.33 -21.45 15.04
CA GLY A 541 12.83 -20.73 16.21
C GLY A 541 13.83 -19.63 15.88
N PHE A 542 14.20 -19.44 14.62
CA PHE A 542 15.11 -18.40 14.16
C PHE A 542 14.40 -17.37 13.27
N PRO A 543 14.61 -16.06 13.48
CA PRO A 543 13.93 -15.06 12.67
C PRO A 543 14.51 -14.93 11.25
N GLU A 544 13.65 -14.82 10.25
CA GLU A 544 14.01 -14.43 8.88
C GLU A 544 14.40 -12.95 8.78
N TYR A 545 13.99 -12.11 9.73
CA TYR A 545 14.08 -10.65 9.63
C TYR A 545 14.89 -10.00 10.74
N LEU A 546 15.78 -9.08 10.35
CA LEU A 546 16.44 -8.15 11.26
C LEU A 546 16.27 -6.69 10.84
N GLY A 547 16.57 -5.76 11.76
CA GLY A 547 16.61 -4.33 11.47
C GLY A 547 15.45 -3.55 12.06
N GLN A 548 14.89 -2.63 11.28
CA GLN A 548 13.92 -1.62 11.73
C GLN A 548 12.53 -1.92 11.18
N TYR A 549 11.71 -2.61 11.96
CA TYR A 549 10.32 -2.87 11.60
C TYR A 549 9.43 -3.02 12.83
N VAL A 550 8.13 -2.90 12.59
CA VAL A 550 7.08 -3.25 13.53
C VAL A 550 6.36 -4.47 12.95
N PRO A 551 6.51 -5.66 13.57
CA PRO A 551 5.78 -6.84 13.12
C PRO A 551 4.29 -6.68 13.45
N GLY A 552 3.45 -7.15 12.53
CA GLY A 552 2.00 -7.28 12.68
C GLY A 552 1.55 -8.66 12.22
N ALA A 553 0.28 -8.99 12.45
CA ALA A 553 -0.29 -10.26 12.00
C ALA A 553 -0.54 -10.22 10.47
N GLY A 554 0.43 -10.68 9.68
CA GLY A 554 0.35 -10.69 8.21
C GLY A 554 0.63 -9.33 7.56
N VAL A 555 1.24 -8.41 8.31
CA VAL A 555 1.62 -7.07 7.85
C VAL A 555 2.91 -6.65 8.56
N MET A 556 3.93 -6.29 7.80
CA MET A 556 5.12 -5.60 8.27
C MET A 556 5.03 -4.11 7.95
N ARG A 557 5.42 -3.28 8.91
CA ARG A 557 5.55 -1.83 8.72
C ARG A 557 6.95 -1.38 9.11
N GLY A 558 7.36 -0.25 8.56
CA GLY A 558 8.45 0.53 9.14
C GLY A 558 8.11 1.01 10.55
N ARG A 559 9.10 1.60 11.23
CA ARG A 559 8.89 2.29 12.50
C ARG A 559 7.85 3.42 12.33
N ASP A 560 7.09 3.69 13.39
CA ASP A 560 6.11 4.78 13.38
C ASP A 560 6.75 6.14 13.06
N LEU A 561 6.00 6.99 12.35
CA LEU A 561 6.43 8.35 12.07
C LEU A 561 6.43 9.17 13.37
N ILE A 562 7.62 9.40 13.93
CA ILE A 562 7.80 10.13 15.18
C ILE A 562 8.76 11.29 14.95
N ARG A 563 8.38 12.48 15.43
CA ARG A 563 9.22 13.68 15.47
C ARG A 563 9.75 13.92 16.87
N PHE A 564 11.03 14.26 16.97
CA PHE A 564 11.67 14.58 18.24
C PHE A 564 12.92 15.42 18.01
N SER A 565 13.39 16.09 19.05
CA SER A 565 14.62 16.89 18.99
C SER A 565 15.70 16.36 19.92
N ARG A 566 16.96 16.66 19.60
CA ARG A 566 18.11 16.50 20.51
C ARG A 566 18.94 17.76 20.54
N GLN A 567 19.36 18.15 21.73
CA GLN A 567 20.18 19.33 21.94
C GLN A 567 21.63 18.95 22.23
N ALA A 568 22.57 19.57 21.53
CA ALA A 568 24.00 19.51 21.79
C ALA A 568 24.42 20.67 22.71
N ASP A 569 23.97 20.65 23.96
CA ASP A 569 24.25 21.70 24.94
C ASP A 569 24.60 21.10 26.33
N PRO A 570 25.24 21.87 27.24
CA PRO A 570 25.67 21.35 28.53
C PRO A 570 24.53 21.07 29.52
N ALA A 571 23.32 21.59 29.27
CA ALA A 571 22.16 21.37 30.12
C ALA A 571 21.45 20.05 29.77
N SER A 572 21.46 19.64 28.49
CA SER A 572 20.93 18.36 28.03
C SER A 572 21.95 17.22 28.09
N ASN A 573 23.25 17.50 27.91
CA ASN A 573 24.27 16.47 27.74
C ASN A 573 25.44 16.60 28.74
N PRO A 574 25.69 15.58 29.59
CA PRO A 574 26.75 15.65 30.60
C PRO A 574 28.16 15.70 30.01
N PHE A 575 28.41 15.11 28.84
CA PHE A 575 29.73 15.11 28.21
C PHE A 575 30.13 16.51 27.72
N ILE A 576 29.13 17.33 27.34
CA ILE A 576 29.29 18.74 27.02
C ILE A 576 29.38 19.58 28.31
N GLY A 577 28.54 19.26 29.31
CA GLY A 577 28.49 19.94 30.61
C GLY A 577 29.78 19.92 31.41
N GLN A 578 30.60 18.88 31.25
CA GLN A 578 31.92 18.78 31.90
C GLN A 578 33.00 19.68 31.26
N ARG A 579 32.72 20.31 30.12
CA ARG A 579 33.69 21.10 29.35
C ARG A 579 33.74 22.55 29.80
N ALA A 580 34.71 23.31 29.28
CA ALA A 580 34.85 24.70 29.66
C ALA A 580 33.83 25.58 28.93
N ALA A 581 33.08 26.37 29.69
CA ALA A 581 32.17 27.36 29.14
C ALA A 581 32.93 28.49 28.44
N PHE A 582 32.44 28.92 27.28
CA PHE A 582 32.95 30.10 26.60
C PHE A 582 32.29 31.36 27.20
N LEU A 583 33.08 32.18 27.92
CA LEU A 583 32.58 33.33 28.68
C LEU A 583 32.85 34.69 28.00
N GLN A 584 33.47 34.70 26.82
CA GLN A 584 33.74 35.91 26.06
C GLN A 584 32.54 36.25 25.15
N ALA A 585 32.50 37.47 24.58
CA ALA A 585 31.48 37.83 23.59
C ALA A 585 31.42 36.72 22.51
N GLY A 586 30.24 36.11 22.33
CA GLY A 586 30.04 34.88 21.54
C GLY A 586 30.69 34.91 20.15
N VAL A 587 30.82 33.73 19.54
CA VAL A 587 31.50 33.61 18.24
C VAL A 587 30.60 34.17 17.13
N ALA A 588 31.13 35.05 16.27
CA ALA A 588 30.35 35.63 15.16
C ALA A 588 30.11 34.67 13.97
N THR A 589 31.03 33.73 13.69
CA THR A 589 30.82 32.74 12.63
C THR A 589 29.71 31.76 13.03
N PRO A 590 28.82 31.37 12.10
CA PRO A 590 28.83 31.61 10.65
C PRO A 590 28.17 32.91 10.15
N LEU A 591 27.52 33.71 10.99
CA LEU A 591 26.80 34.93 10.59
C LEU A 591 27.74 36.13 10.40
N ASN A 592 28.48 36.15 9.29
CA ASN A 592 29.36 37.25 8.92
C ASN A 592 28.97 37.89 7.58
N PRO A 593 28.50 39.15 7.57
CA PRO A 593 28.13 39.85 6.34
C PRO A 593 29.25 40.03 5.30
N ALA A 594 30.53 39.93 5.71
CA ALA A 594 31.68 39.92 4.80
C ALA A 594 31.96 38.53 4.18
N GLY A 595 31.04 37.58 4.41
CA GLY A 595 31.06 36.22 3.91
C GLY A 595 31.78 35.25 4.86
N ALA A 596 31.30 34.02 4.93
CA ALA A 596 31.88 32.96 5.74
C ALA A 596 31.52 31.56 5.25
N VAL A 597 32.41 30.61 5.48
CA VAL A 597 32.15 29.17 5.41
C VAL A 597 32.55 28.57 6.74
N LEU A 598 31.64 27.84 7.38
CA LEU A 598 31.89 27.10 8.61
C LEU A 598 31.48 25.66 8.41
N MET A 599 32.33 24.74 8.83
CA MET A 599 31.99 23.33 8.97
C MET A 599 32.21 22.90 10.42
N THR A 600 31.22 22.23 10.98
CA THR A 600 31.21 21.68 12.34
C THR A 600 30.62 20.27 12.30
N CYS A 601 30.89 19.46 13.32
CA CYS A 601 30.29 18.12 13.39
C CYS A 601 29.79 17.76 14.80
N PHE A 602 28.77 16.89 14.85
CA PHE A 602 28.15 16.40 16.08
C PHE A 602 28.30 14.89 16.17
N GLY A 603 29.12 14.43 17.12
CA GLY A 603 29.20 13.01 17.48
C GLY A 603 27.89 12.52 18.07
N TYR A 604 27.60 11.24 17.89
CA TYR A 604 26.32 10.66 18.33
C TYR A 604 26.08 10.75 19.84
N HIS A 605 27.13 10.61 20.66
CA HIS A 605 27.04 10.70 22.12
C HIS A 605 26.78 12.13 22.58
N LEU A 606 27.15 13.14 21.79
CA LEU A 606 26.84 14.56 22.05
C LEU A 606 25.35 14.87 21.84
N LEU A 607 24.63 14.01 21.12
CA LEU A 607 23.19 14.08 20.91
C LEU A 607 22.42 13.00 21.70
N GLY A 608 23.10 12.26 22.57
CA GLY A 608 22.49 11.27 23.46
C GLY A 608 22.06 9.97 22.78
N PHE A 609 22.61 9.65 21.61
CA PHE A 609 22.41 8.36 20.94
C PHE A 609 23.45 7.32 21.39
N GLY A 610 23.15 6.04 21.17
CA GLY A 610 24.04 4.91 21.30
C GLY A 610 24.64 4.43 19.98
N VAL A 611 25.34 3.30 20.02
CA VAL A 611 26.07 2.70 18.87
C VAL A 611 25.67 1.27 18.53
N LYS A 612 24.75 0.68 19.31
CA LYS A 612 24.27 -0.71 19.14
C LYS A 612 22.75 -0.82 19.06
N SER A 613 22.07 0.32 18.84
CA SER A 613 20.61 0.38 18.83
C SER A 613 20.13 0.65 17.40
N PRO A 614 19.64 -0.36 16.67
CA PRO A 614 19.13 -0.17 15.32
C PRO A 614 17.99 0.86 15.26
N GLY A 615 17.22 0.98 16.35
CA GLY A 615 16.16 1.97 16.49
C GLY A 615 16.64 3.43 16.47
N GLU A 616 17.94 3.69 16.55
CA GLU A 616 18.54 5.03 16.51
C GLU A 616 19.29 5.31 15.19
N TYR A 617 19.15 4.44 14.19
CA TYR A 617 19.74 4.66 12.86
C TYR A 617 18.67 5.17 11.88
N ASN A 618 19.11 5.60 10.70
CA ASN A 618 18.25 6.14 9.64
C ASN A 618 17.30 7.22 10.16
N LEU A 619 17.87 8.21 10.84
CA LEU A 619 17.12 9.33 11.41
C LEU A 619 17.23 10.51 10.45
N ASP A 620 16.10 10.99 9.98
CA ASP A 620 16.08 12.11 9.05
C ASP A 620 16.14 13.42 9.81
N VAL A 621 17.12 14.26 9.49
CA VAL A 621 17.19 15.64 9.98
C VAL A 621 16.23 16.48 9.15
N GLU A 622 15.21 17.04 9.80
CA GLU A 622 14.20 17.93 9.18
C GLU A 622 14.34 19.39 9.61
N GLY A 623 15.13 19.66 10.66
CA GLY A 623 15.32 21.02 11.16
C GLY A 623 16.59 21.19 12.00
N LEU A 624 17.03 22.44 12.09
CA LEU A 624 18.19 22.83 12.89
C LEU A 624 17.94 24.21 13.50
N SER A 625 18.38 24.39 14.75
CA SER A 625 18.36 25.68 15.45
C SER A 625 19.67 25.91 16.18
N TRP A 626 20.06 27.17 16.35
CA TRP A 626 21.31 27.58 17.00
C TRP A 626 21.06 28.36 18.29
N ALA A 627 21.95 28.24 19.27
CA ALA A 627 21.81 28.98 20.52
C ALA A 627 22.51 30.36 20.44
N PRO A 628 21.79 31.47 20.65
CA PRO A 628 22.40 32.80 20.74
C PRO A 628 23.20 32.98 22.03
N PHE A 629 24.33 33.67 21.94
CA PHE A 629 25.14 33.99 23.10
C PHE A 629 24.35 34.82 24.11
N GLY A 630 24.22 34.32 25.34
CA GLY A 630 23.39 34.95 26.37
C GLY A 630 21.88 34.97 26.05
N GLY A 631 21.42 34.15 25.09
CA GLY A 631 20.01 34.01 24.71
C GLY A 631 19.42 35.24 24.02
N THR A 632 20.26 36.15 23.48
CA THR A 632 19.81 37.37 22.82
C THR A 632 20.13 37.33 21.32
N VAL A 633 19.12 37.63 20.51
CA VAL A 633 19.23 37.79 19.06
C VAL A 633 19.01 39.26 18.69
N LEU A 634 19.82 39.78 17.79
CA LEU A 634 19.65 41.08 17.16
C LEU A 634 19.11 40.90 15.74
N ASP A 635 18.04 41.60 15.42
CA ASP A 635 17.40 41.50 14.10
C ASP A 635 18.38 41.88 12.98
N ASP A 636 18.48 41.03 11.96
CA ASP A 636 19.36 41.23 10.80
C ASP A 636 18.83 40.43 9.59
N VAL A 637 19.42 40.65 8.43
CA VAL A 637 19.07 39.95 7.19
C VAL A 637 20.33 39.52 6.45
N TYR A 638 20.34 38.29 5.95
CA TYR A 638 21.38 37.78 5.06
C TYR A 638 20.76 37.49 3.71
N ASP A 639 21.22 38.16 2.65
CA ASP A 639 20.59 38.10 1.32
C ASP A 639 20.62 36.70 0.71
N ARG A 640 21.64 35.91 1.06
CA ARG A 640 21.76 34.50 0.70
C ARG A 640 22.54 33.75 1.77
N TYR A 641 21.99 32.63 2.19
CA TYR A 641 22.57 31.76 3.20
C TYR A 641 22.18 30.32 2.88
N SER A 642 23.10 29.38 3.09
CA SER A 642 22.79 27.96 2.92
C SER A 642 23.37 27.09 4.03
N VAL A 643 22.67 26.00 4.29
CA VAL A 643 23.08 24.92 5.18
C VAL A 643 23.10 23.63 4.39
N ALA A 644 24.17 22.87 4.54
CA ALA A 644 24.29 21.52 4.00
C ALA A 644 24.63 20.52 5.09
N LEU A 645 24.15 19.29 4.93
CA LEU A 645 24.35 18.18 5.86
C LEU A 645 25.10 17.03 5.18
N GLY A 646 25.91 16.30 5.94
CA GLY A 646 26.71 15.18 5.47
C GLY A 646 27.06 14.21 6.60
N HIS A 647 27.67 13.06 6.26
CA HIS A 647 28.37 12.23 7.25
C HIS A 647 29.84 12.62 7.29
N SER A 648 30.38 12.82 8.50
CA SER A 648 31.78 13.21 8.70
C SER A 648 32.71 12.00 8.61
N ASN A 649 33.76 12.09 7.79
CA ASN A 649 34.89 11.16 7.77
C ASN A 649 35.80 11.31 9.01
N ARG A 650 35.54 12.30 9.87
CA ARG A 650 36.37 12.65 11.03
C ARG A 650 35.54 12.71 12.31
N TYR A 651 36.16 12.32 13.42
CA TYR A 651 35.53 12.31 14.73
C TYR A 651 36.46 13.01 15.71
N PRO A 652 36.17 14.25 16.11
CA PRO A 652 37.00 14.96 17.08
C PRO A 652 36.96 14.26 18.44
N ASP A 653 38.15 13.91 18.96
CA ASP A 653 38.36 13.35 20.30
C ASP A 653 38.09 14.41 21.39
N ASP A 654 37.19 14.09 22.32
CA ASP A 654 36.92 14.87 23.51
C ASP A 654 37.53 14.25 24.78
N TYR A 655 38.20 13.10 24.73
CA TYR A 655 38.85 12.60 25.94
C TYR A 655 40.05 13.47 26.32
N ILE A 656 40.10 13.92 27.58
CA ILE A 656 41.24 14.67 28.12
C ILE A 656 42.01 13.76 29.04
N ASN A 657 43.22 13.39 28.63
CA ASN A 657 44.06 12.51 29.41
C ASN A 657 44.42 13.18 30.75
N PRO A 658 44.04 12.60 31.90
CA PRO A 658 44.26 13.22 33.20
C PRO A 658 45.74 13.34 33.58
N THR A 659 46.62 12.59 32.91
CA THR A 659 48.08 12.61 33.14
C THR A 659 48.78 13.71 32.34
N THR A 660 48.40 13.90 31.08
CA THR A 660 49.04 14.90 30.19
C THR A 660 48.31 16.23 30.18
N GLY A 661 47.01 16.22 30.49
CA GLY A 661 46.11 17.36 30.34
C GLY A 661 45.77 17.69 28.88
N TYR A 662 46.20 16.88 27.90
CA TYR A 662 45.95 17.06 26.47
C TYR A 662 44.99 15.97 25.95
N PRO A 663 44.35 16.16 24.78
CA PRO A 663 43.64 15.07 24.13
C PRO A 663 44.61 13.97 23.70
N ASP A 664 44.15 12.72 23.76
CA ASP A 664 44.99 11.58 23.36
C ASP A 664 45.17 11.55 21.84
N TRP A 665 44.16 12.02 21.09
CA TRP A 665 44.17 12.00 19.62
C TRP A 665 43.95 13.38 19.03
N ASP A 666 44.97 14.21 19.13
CA ASP A 666 44.97 15.61 18.69
C ASP A 666 44.70 15.81 17.17
N LYS A 667 44.86 14.77 16.35
CA LYS A 667 44.64 14.78 14.88
C LYS A 667 43.30 14.20 14.43
N SER A 668 42.45 13.81 15.37
CA SER A 668 41.18 13.12 15.11
C SER A 668 40.08 14.00 14.49
N GLY A 669 40.10 15.30 14.82
CA GLY A 669 39.06 16.25 14.40
C GLY A 669 39.08 16.63 12.91
N LEU A 670 38.19 17.56 12.57
CA LEU A 670 38.00 18.05 11.20
C LEU A 670 39.32 18.51 10.57
N ARG A 671 39.50 18.13 9.31
CA ARG A 671 40.67 18.43 8.50
C ARG A 671 40.75 19.94 8.28
N LYS A 672 41.85 20.50 8.79
CA LYS A 672 42.17 21.94 8.77
C LYS A 672 43.15 22.35 7.65
N ASN A 673 43.63 21.39 6.87
CA ASN A 673 44.57 21.60 5.77
C ASN A 673 44.02 20.92 4.51
N GLY A 674 43.58 21.71 3.53
CA GLY A 674 42.92 21.26 2.30
C GLY A 674 41.44 21.64 2.25
N GLU A 675 40.74 21.16 1.23
CA GLU A 675 39.34 21.50 0.96
C GLU A 675 38.38 21.01 2.06
N PHE A 676 37.30 21.75 2.27
CA PHE A 676 36.23 21.38 3.21
C PHE A 676 35.67 19.98 2.91
N ASP A 677 35.50 19.65 1.63
CA ASP A 677 34.88 18.40 1.16
C ASP A 677 35.64 17.15 1.59
N LEU A 678 36.93 17.26 1.89
CA LEU A 678 37.75 16.16 2.41
C LEU A 678 37.33 15.68 3.81
N ASN A 679 36.39 16.37 4.45
CA ASN A 679 35.74 15.94 5.69
C ASN A 679 34.48 15.12 5.47
N ILE A 680 33.94 15.05 4.25
CA ILE A 680 32.75 14.25 3.94
C ILE A 680 33.18 12.78 3.77
N LEU A 681 32.45 11.87 4.40
CA LEU A 681 32.62 10.43 4.24
C LEU A 681 32.27 10.04 2.79
N GLY A 682 33.16 9.33 2.10
CA GLY A 682 32.93 8.88 0.71
C GLY A 682 33.26 9.87 -0.40
N PHE A 683 33.59 11.12 -0.07
CA PHE A 683 33.87 12.15 -1.08
C PHE A 683 35.07 11.80 -1.99
N ASN A 684 36.18 11.33 -1.41
CA ASN A 684 37.38 10.97 -2.21
C ASN A 684 37.16 9.73 -3.08
N GLN A 685 36.19 8.91 -2.72
CA GLN A 685 35.79 7.72 -3.45
C GLN A 685 34.73 8.03 -4.53
N GLY A 686 34.15 9.25 -4.53
CA GLY A 686 33.06 9.63 -5.41
C GLY A 686 31.71 8.99 -5.03
N GLU A 687 31.60 8.48 -3.81
CA GLU A 687 30.46 7.69 -3.33
C GLU A 687 29.39 8.55 -2.64
N ALA A 688 29.77 9.71 -2.09
CA ALA A 688 28.85 10.60 -1.39
C ALA A 688 29.33 12.06 -1.40
N ASP A 689 28.37 12.98 -1.25
CA ASP A 689 28.56 14.42 -1.08
C ASP A 689 27.56 14.95 -0.04
N GLU A 690 27.69 16.21 0.37
CA GLU A 690 26.72 16.86 1.25
C GLU A 690 25.41 17.23 0.53
N LYS A 691 24.31 17.24 1.27
CA LYS A 691 22.99 17.67 0.78
C LYS A 691 22.70 19.10 1.23
N ILE A 692 22.43 20.01 0.29
CA ILE A 692 21.98 21.37 0.60
C ILE A 692 20.53 21.30 1.08
N MET A 693 20.28 21.74 2.31
CA MET A 693 18.96 21.71 2.94
C MET A 693 18.12 22.94 2.63
N PHE A 694 18.77 24.08 2.38
CA PHE A 694 18.17 25.28 1.82
C PHE A 694 19.26 26.20 1.27
N ASP A 695 18.92 27.07 0.33
CA ASP A 695 19.78 28.17 -0.15
C ASP A 695 18.90 29.40 -0.48
N ARG A 696 18.76 30.31 0.50
CA ARG A 696 17.83 31.45 0.41
C ARG A 696 18.23 32.58 1.36
N ALA A 697 17.47 33.68 1.36
CA ALA A 697 17.65 34.74 2.34
C ALA A 697 17.30 34.26 3.76
N TYR A 698 18.11 34.65 4.75
CA TYR A 698 17.84 34.39 6.17
C TYR A 698 17.46 35.68 6.88
N PHE A 699 16.21 35.75 7.34
CA PHE A 699 15.69 36.84 8.15
C PHE A 699 15.79 36.43 9.61
N LEU A 700 16.60 37.16 10.38
CA LEU A 700 16.81 36.88 11.78
C LEU A 700 15.97 37.85 12.62
N ASN A 701 15.15 37.31 13.51
CA ASN A 701 14.29 38.09 14.40
C ASN A 701 14.30 37.49 15.81
N GLY A 702 14.49 38.32 16.82
CA GLY A 702 14.45 37.87 18.22
C GLY A 702 13.08 37.29 18.65
N ALA A 703 12.00 37.65 17.97
CA ALA A 703 10.67 37.12 18.23
C ALA A 703 10.51 35.63 17.86
N ASP A 704 11.36 35.11 16.97
CA ASP A 704 11.30 33.72 16.49
C ASP A 704 12.08 32.76 17.42
N THR A 705 12.65 33.28 18.52
CA THR A 705 13.35 32.45 19.51
C THR A 705 12.38 31.63 20.36
N TYR A 706 12.82 30.45 20.78
CA TYR A 706 12.08 29.55 21.66
C TYR A 706 12.97 28.95 22.73
N ILE A 707 12.36 28.42 23.80
CA ILE A 707 13.05 27.72 24.88
C ILE A 707 12.90 26.22 24.64
N ALA A 708 14.02 25.51 24.49
CA ALA A 708 14.02 24.05 24.37
C ALA A 708 13.87 23.35 25.74
N ASP A 709 13.68 22.03 25.75
CA ASP A 709 13.53 21.23 26.97
C ASP A 709 14.75 21.30 27.90
N SER A 710 15.94 21.61 27.36
CA SER A 710 17.15 21.86 28.14
C SER A 710 17.12 23.19 28.92
N GLY A 711 16.14 24.06 28.65
CA GLY A 711 16.04 25.42 29.18
C GLY A 711 16.87 26.47 28.44
N VAL A 712 17.60 26.07 27.40
CA VAL A 712 18.38 26.97 26.54
C VAL A 712 17.47 27.64 25.51
N ILE A 713 17.73 28.92 25.24
CA ILE A 713 17.06 29.69 24.17
C ILE A 713 17.74 29.38 22.83
N TYR A 714 16.94 29.03 21.84
CA TYR A 714 17.36 28.74 20.47
C TYR A 714 16.68 29.67 19.47
N ALA A 715 17.35 29.91 18.34
CA ALA A 715 16.83 30.58 17.17
C ALA A 715 16.83 29.59 15.99
N PRO A 716 15.71 29.45 15.26
CA PRO A 716 15.65 28.52 14.14
C PRO A 716 16.45 29.02 12.94
N TRP A 717 17.05 28.07 12.20
CA TRP A 717 17.44 28.31 10.82
C TRP A 717 16.21 28.33 9.92
N PRO A 718 16.31 28.83 8.67
CA PRO A 718 15.24 28.66 7.69
C PRO A 718 14.76 27.22 7.59
N GLU A 719 13.46 27.06 7.33
CA GLU A 719 12.85 25.76 7.05
C GLU A 719 13.59 25.05 5.91
N PHE A 720 13.80 23.75 6.08
CA PHE A 720 14.49 22.93 5.10
C PHE A 720 13.54 22.60 3.93
N ASP A 721 14.10 22.52 2.74
CA ASP A 721 13.39 22.11 1.52
C ASP A 721 13.22 20.60 1.40
N ASP A 722 13.95 19.84 2.21
CA ASP A 722 14.02 18.38 2.17
C ASP A 722 14.58 17.86 3.51
N THR A 723 14.65 16.55 3.71
CA THR A 723 15.29 15.90 4.86
C THR A 723 16.64 15.27 4.52
N TYR A 724 17.47 15.01 5.53
CA TYR A 724 18.74 14.29 5.36
C TYR A 724 18.81 13.07 6.27
N THR A 725 18.88 11.87 5.71
CA THR A 725 19.01 10.63 6.48
C THR A 725 20.42 10.54 7.09
N TRP A 726 20.50 10.77 8.39
CA TRP A 726 21.72 10.59 9.17
C TRP A 726 21.76 9.19 9.79
N ARG A 727 22.99 8.75 10.12
CA ARG A 727 23.29 7.38 10.57
C ARG A 727 22.71 6.35 9.60
N ASP A 728 23.07 6.49 8.32
CA ASP A 728 22.39 5.84 7.21
C ASP A 728 23.05 4.50 6.90
N ASN A 729 22.36 3.40 7.17
CA ASN A 729 22.84 2.06 6.88
C ASN A 729 22.60 1.62 5.41
N SER A 730 22.23 2.54 4.52
CA SER A 730 22.23 2.29 3.07
C SER A 730 23.63 2.23 2.47
N PHE A 731 24.58 2.94 3.08
CA PHE A 731 25.96 3.04 2.64
C PHE A 731 26.63 1.66 2.67
N PRO A 732 27.57 1.38 1.74
CA PRO A 732 28.39 0.18 1.82
C PRO A 732 29.12 0.11 3.17
N ALA A 733 29.12 -1.06 3.83
CA ALA A 733 29.73 -1.18 5.16
C ALA A 733 31.27 -1.09 5.14
N ASP A 734 31.88 -1.31 3.97
CA ASP A 734 33.30 -1.07 3.71
C ASP A 734 33.62 0.40 3.44
N LEU A 735 32.61 1.26 3.27
CA LEU A 735 32.77 2.70 3.22
C LEU A 735 32.98 3.27 4.63
N THR A 736 34.22 3.15 5.11
CA THR A 736 34.58 3.51 6.48
C THR A 736 35.23 4.88 6.59
N GLY A 737 34.95 5.55 7.72
CA GLY A 737 35.60 6.76 8.16
C GLY A 737 36.70 6.51 9.19
N GLY A 738 37.27 7.61 9.70
CA GLY A 738 38.20 7.55 10.82
C GLY A 738 39.63 7.27 10.43
N PRO A 739 40.41 8.26 9.97
CA PRO A 739 41.82 8.04 9.64
C PRO A 739 42.63 7.43 10.79
N ASN A 740 43.74 6.73 10.51
CA ASN A 740 44.65 6.08 11.48
C ASN A 740 45.18 6.94 12.68
N ALA A 741 44.80 8.21 12.80
CA ALA A 741 45.19 9.13 13.85
C ALA A 741 44.01 9.52 14.77
N THR A 742 43.08 8.59 14.98
CA THR A 742 41.87 8.73 15.80
C THR A 742 41.77 7.60 16.83
N PHE A 743 40.98 7.81 17.88
CA PHE A 743 40.55 6.73 18.77
C PHE A 743 39.37 5.97 18.16
N GLY A 744 39.22 4.68 18.43
CA GLY A 744 38.07 3.90 17.98
C GLY A 744 36.72 4.40 18.53
N ILE A 745 35.63 3.76 18.12
CA ILE A 745 34.25 4.06 18.53
C ILE A 745 33.71 2.90 19.35
N PRO A 746 33.06 3.10 20.51
CA PRO A 746 32.76 4.38 21.15
C PRO A 746 34.02 5.13 21.62
N PRO A 747 33.99 6.47 21.62
CA PRO A 747 35.12 7.26 22.08
C PRO A 747 35.33 7.06 23.58
N ALA A 748 36.58 7.19 24.04
CA ALA A 748 36.99 6.91 25.42
C ALA A 748 36.17 7.69 26.48
N VAL A 749 35.64 8.86 26.13
CA VAL A 749 34.79 9.68 27.01
C VAL A 749 33.51 8.96 27.45
N VAL A 750 33.01 8.01 26.65
CA VAL A 750 31.78 7.28 26.93
C VAL A 750 32.01 6.15 27.92
N GLU A 751 33.28 5.83 28.22
CA GLU A 751 33.68 4.75 29.14
C GLU A 751 33.11 3.38 28.73
N GLN A 752 32.98 3.15 27.43
CA GLN A 752 32.53 1.89 26.83
C GLN A 752 33.68 1.23 26.06
N ASP A 753 33.61 -0.10 25.94
CA ASP A 753 34.57 -0.87 25.16
C ASP A 753 34.52 -0.46 23.69
N VAL A 754 35.69 -0.30 23.06
CA VAL A 754 35.84 0.05 21.65
C VAL A 754 35.25 -1.07 20.79
N ILE A 755 34.33 -0.71 19.91
CA ILE A 755 33.63 -1.60 18.97
C ILE A 755 34.30 -1.53 17.59
N TYR A 756 34.63 -0.32 17.12
CA TYR A 756 35.26 -0.08 15.82
C TYR A 756 36.61 0.59 16.01
N GLU A 757 37.65 0.01 15.42
CA GLU A 757 38.99 0.58 15.47
C GLU A 757 39.14 1.78 14.51
N ALA A 758 40.30 2.44 14.56
CA ALA A 758 40.63 3.47 13.58
C ALA A 758 40.61 2.89 12.15
N ALA A 759 40.04 3.64 11.22
CA ALA A 759 39.80 3.33 9.80
C ALA A 759 38.67 2.33 9.53
N GLU A 760 37.86 2.02 10.54
CA GLU A 760 36.81 1.01 10.45
C GLU A 760 35.42 1.54 10.79
N TRP A 761 35.22 2.86 10.83
CA TRP A 761 33.97 3.44 11.29
C TRP A 761 32.92 3.45 10.20
N PRO A 762 31.80 2.74 10.33
CA PRO A 762 30.77 2.76 9.31
C PRO A 762 29.91 4.03 9.40
N SER A 763 29.07 4.29 8.40
CA SER A 763 28.24 5.50 8.29
C SER A 763 27.30 5.74 9.48
N VAL A 764 26.78 4.68 10.12
CA VAL A 764 25.87 4.76 11.29
C VAL A 764 26.52 5.41 12.52
N VAL A 765 27.85 5.38 12.63
CA VAL A 765 28.57 6.02 13.75
C VAL A 765 29.27 7.32 13.34
N ALA A 766 29.27 7.65 12.05
CA ALA A 766 29.88 8.87 11.54
C ALA A 766 29.16 10.12 12.10
N PRO A 767 29.90 11.12 12.62
CA PRO A 767 29.29 12.35 13.12
C PRO A 767 28.46 13.07 12.06
N LEU A 768 27.38 13.73 12.48
CA LEU A 768 26.62 14.61 11.60
C LEU A 768 27.50 15.81 11.25
N LEU A 769 27.84 15.96 9.98
CA LEU A 769 28.58 17.09 9.45
C LEU A 769 27.60 18.18 9.03
N VAL A 770 27.87 19.41 9.44
CA VAL A 770 27.06 20.57 9.08
C VAL A 770 27.94 21.63 8.48
N ARG A 771 27.62 22.07 7.25
CA ARG A 771 28.30 23.19 6.58
C ARG A 771 27.36 24.37 6.44
N PHE A 772 27.81 25.51 6.93
CA PHE A 772 27.14 26.80 6.80
C PHE A 772 27.87 27.66 5.79
N ARG A 773 27.12 28.32 4.91
CA ARG A 773 27.62 29.28 3.93
C ARG A 773 26.89 30.60 4.09
N CYS A 774 27.64 31.63 4.43
CA CYS A 774 27.19 33.02 4.44
C CYS A 774 27.79 33.73 3.24
N TYR A 775 26.94 34.21 2.33
CA TYR A 775 27.41 34.95 1.16
C TYR A 775 27.62 36.42 1.50
N PRO A 776 28.70 37.05 1.00
CA PRO A 776 29.04 38.42 1.37
C PRO A 776 28.04 39.42 0.80
N ARG A 777 27.60 40.36 1.63
CA ARG A 777 26.79 41.54 1.25
C ARG A 777 27.58 42.87 1.32
N GLY A 778 28.91 42.79 1.46
CA GLY A 778 29.82 43.95 1.57
C GLY A 778 30.51 44.04 2.94
N ASP A 779 31.07 45.20 3.28
CA ASP A 779 31.86 45.43 4.51
C ASP A 779 31.00 45.63 5.78
N PHE A 780 29.81 45.05 5.84
CA PHE A 780 28.95 45.13 7.01
C PHE A 780 29.51 44.31 8.18
N VAL A 781 29.26 44.74 9.42
CA VAL A 781 29.69 44.04 10.63
C VAL A 781 28.53 43.23 11.17
N GLY A 782 28.75 41.93 11.40
CA GLY A 782 27.79 41.06 12.09
C GLY A 782 27.83 41.27 13.60
N PHE A 783 26.67 41.30 14.25
CA PHE A 783 26.55 41.54 15.70
C PHE A 783 26.02 40.36 16.51
N ASN A 784 25.49 39.33 15.83
CA ASN A 784 24.97 38.13 16.49
C ASN A 784 26.12 37.19 16.84
N GLY A 785 26.17 36.76 18.11
CA GLY A 785 27.15 35.81 18.61
C GLY A 785 26.50 34.48 18.93
N PHE A 786 27.21 33.39 18.65
CA PHE A 786 26.79 32.02 18.93
C PHE A 786 27.31 31.57 20.29
N GLN A 787 26.47 30.83 21.01
CA GLN A 787 26.88 30.12 22.21
C GLN A 787 27.64 28.84 21.82
N VAL A 788 28.82 28.67 22.42
CA VAL A 788 29.69 27.51 22.15
C VAL A 788 30.23 26.92 23.45
N GLN A 789 30.66 25.66 23.36
CA GLN A 789 31.41 24.98 24.40
C GLN A 789 32.85 24.74 23.94
N ILE A 790 33.84 24.99 24.81
CA ILE A 790 35.24 24.64 24.53
C ILE A 790 35.45 23.18 24.94
N MET A 791 35.41 22.26 23.97
CA MET A 791 35.50 20.82 24.23
C MET A 791 36.87 20.40 24.79
N VAL A 792 37.92 21.11 24.37
CA VAL A 792 39.30 20.87 24.78
C VAL A 792 39.95 22.18 25.23
N PRO A 793 39.95 22.50 26.54
CA PRO A 793 40.44 23.79 27.03
C PRO A 793 41.97 23.93 26.96
N SER A 794 42.68 22.81 26.99
CA SER A 794 44.15 22.73 27.04
C SER A 794 44.82 22.75 25.67
N SER A 795 44.05 22.64 24.58
CA SER A 795 44.56 22.49 23.23
C SER A 795 43.61 23.10 22.21
N ASN A 796 44.13 23.64 21.11
CA ASN A 796 43.32 24.14 20.00
C ASN A 796 42.95 23.04 18.98
N VAL A 797 43.21 21.79 19.33
CA VAL A 797 42.94 20.57 18.57
C VAL A 797 42.51 19.46 19.54
N PRO A 798 41.77 18.43 19.10
CA PRO A 798 41.22 18.25 17.76
C PRO A 798 40.20 19.32 17.37
N SER A 799 40.08 19.57 16.06
CA SER A 799 39.20 20.61 15.53
C SER A 799 37.74 20.13 15.54
N TYR A 800 36.89 20.76 16.34
CA TYR A 800 35.42 20.59 16.29
C TYR A 800 34.79 21.46 15.20
N ARG A 801 35.48 22.54 14.83
CA ARG A 801 35.11 23.42 13.72
C ARG A 801 36.30 23.73 12.84
N VAL A 802 36.02 23.94 11.56
CA VAL A 802 36.93 24.51 10.57
C VAL A 802 36.18 25.58 9.79
N PHE A 803 36.81 26.72 9.48
CA PHE A 803 36.11 27.87 8.92
C PHE A 803 37.01 28.87 8.18
N SER A 804 36.37 29.70 7.37
CA SER A 804 36.90 30.90 6.72
C SER A 804 35.89 32.02 6.88
N PHE A 805 36.33 33.24 7.16
CA PHE A 805 35.45 34.41 7.18
C PHE A 805 36.17 35.69 6.73
N GLY A 806 35.44 36.57 6.04
CA GLY A 806 35.96 37.83 5.51
C GLY A 806 35.84 39.02 6.48
N GLY A 807 36.42 40.15 6.09
CA GLY A 807 36.28 41.43 6.81
C GLY A 807 37.42 41.78 7.79
N ASN A 808 37.35 42.97 8.41
CA ASN A 808 38.34 43.54 9.34
C ASN A 808 39.80 43.54 8.83
N GLY A 809 40.00 43.93 7.56
CA GLY A 809 41.34 44.10 6.95
C GLY A 809 41.82 42.93 6.09
N GLY A 810 40.97 41.92 5.85
CA GLY A 810 41.16 40.87 4.85
C GLY A 810 40.14 40.90 3.70
N ASP A 811 40.33 40.03 2.71
CA ASP A 811 39.41 39.88 1.57
C ASP A 811 38.06 39.29 1.98
N LEU A 812 37.02 39.51 1.15
CA LEU A 812 35.72 38.85 1.30
C LEU A 812 35.87 37.34 1.09
N VAL A 813 35.12 36.55 1.84
CA VAL A 813 35.03 35.10 1.63
C VAL A 813 33.77 34.80 0.83
N VAL A 814 33.93 34.26 -0.38
CA VAL A 814 32.78 33.80 -1.18
C VAL A 814 32.74 32.29 -1.12
N PRO A 815 31.69 31.67 -0.52
CA PRO A 815 31.54 30.22 -0.49
C PRO A 815 31.70 29.56 -1.85
N ASP A 816 32.32 28.37 -1.86
CA ASP A 816 32.54 27.52 -3.04
C ASP A 816 33.41 28.16 -4.16
N ILE A 817 34.07 29.30 -3.89
CA ILE A 817 35.03 29.92 -4.80
C ILE A 817 36.48 29.64 -4.33
N PRO A 818 37.36 29.14 -5.22
CA PRO A 818 38.76 28.87 -4.90
C PRO A 818 39.51 30.08 -4.30
N GLN A 819 40.54 29.79 -3.50
CA GLN A 819 41.43 30.73 -2.77
C GLN A 819 40.83 31.43 -1.54
N SER A 820 39.51 31.43 -1.32
CA SER A 820 38.90 32.03 -0.11
C SER A 820 37.74 31.25 0.51
N GLY A 821 36.96 30.48 -0.27
CA GLY A 821 35.74 29.79 0.20
C GLY A 821 35.75 28.26 0.16
N THR A 822 36.78 27.62 -0.38
CA THR A 822 36.87 26.15 -0.50
C THR A 822 37.75 25.49 0.56
N GLU A 823 38.57 26.27 1.27
CA GLU A 823 39.51 25.79 2.30
C GLU A 823 39.36 26.60 3.60
N PRO A 824 39.68 26.01 4.78
CA PRO A 824 39.64 26.71 6.06
C PRO A 824 40.89 27.60 6.27
N THR A 825 40.72 28.89 6.06
CA THR A 825 41.80 29.90 6.13
C THR A 825 41.71 30.79 7.37
N GLY A 826 40.59 30.75 8.10
CA GLY A 826 40.34 31.62 9.25
C GLY A 826 39.89 33.02 8.85
N GLY A 827 40.34 34.04 9.57
CA GLY A 827 39.95 35.42 9.31
C GLY A 827 40.65 36.43 10.24
N PHE A 828 40.34 37.72 10.09
CA PHE A 828 40.88 38.78 10.94
C PHE A 828 39.92 39.10 12.10
N ALA A 829 40.37 38.90 13.34
CA ALA A 829 39.62 39.24 14.54
C ALA A 829 39.49 40.77 14.70
N THR A 830 38.40 41.21 15.33
CA THR A 830 38.16 42.61 15.71
C THR A 830 39.30 43.12 16.61
N GLY A 831 40.21 43.92 16.05
CA GLY A 831 41.43 44.38 16.73
C GLY A 831 42.75 44.06 16.00
N GLY A 832 42.70 43.42 14.83
CA GLY A 832 43.85 43.27 13.91
C GLY A 832 44.70 42.02 14.08
N GLY A 833 44.23 41.03 14.88
CA GLY A 833 44.89 39.72 15.00
C GLY A 833 44.30 38.68 14.03
N THR A 834 45.13 37.79 13.47
CA THR A 834 44.66 36.67 12.64
C THR A 834 44.11 35.54 13.52
N GLN A 835 42.87 35.13 13.30
CA GLN A 835 42.27 33.94 13.89
C GLN A 835 42.57 32.72 13.01
N ARG A 836 42.92 31.60 13.63
CA ARG A 836 43.14 30.33 12.92
C ARG A 836 41.81 29.81 12.38
N GLY A 837 41.82 29.21 11.19
CA GLY A 837 40.62 28.63 10.55
C GLY A 837 40.10 27.34 11.18
N PHE A 838 40.40 27.08 12.46
CA PHE A 838 39.97 25.88 13.16
C PHE A 838 40.03 26.08 14.67
N GLY A 839 39.27 25.26 15.42
CA GLY A 839 39.36 25.26 16.87
C GLY A 839 38.49 24.18 17.55
N PRO A 840 38.61 24.06 18.89
CA PRO A 840 37.95 23.02 19.70
C PRO A 840 36.52 23.41 20.13
N GLU A 841 35.93 24.43 19.52
CA GLU A 841 34.61 24.93 19.90
C GLU A 841 33.48 24.16 19.23
N LEU A 842 32.57 23.63 20.04
CA LEU A 842 31.32 23.01 19.63
C LEU A 842 30.18 24.03 19.72
N TYR A 843 29.42 24.19 18.65
CA TYR A 843 28.24 25.07 18.62
C TYR A 843 27.05 24.42 19.30
N TRP A 844 26.38 25.13 20.20
CA TRP A 844 25.15 24.61 20.79
C TRP A 844 24.04 24.65 19.75
N SER A 845 23.44 23.49 19.50
CA SER A 845 22.43 23.32 18.46
C SER A 845 21.31 22.43 18.94
N ASN A 846 20.08 22.75 18.56
CA ASN A 846 18.94 21.85 18.64
C ASN A 846 18.71 21.28 17.25
N ILE A 847 18.68 19.94 17.14
CA ILE A 847 18.50 19.23 15.89
C ILE A 847 17.17 18.50 15.95
N ASP A 848 16.33 18.73 14.94
CA ASP A 848 15.01 18.14 14.83
C ASP A 848 15.06 16.95 13.89
N PHE A 849 14.58 15.80 14.40
CA PHE A 849 14.60 14.53 13.72
C PHE A 849 13.19 14.02 13.47
N VAL A 850 13.04 13.32 12.35
CA VAL A 850 11.86 12.52 12.03
C VAL A 850 12.27 11.10 11.68
N VAL A 851 11.55 10.12 12.25
CA VAL A 851 11.69 8.72 11.86
C VAL A 851 10.90 8.50 10.58
N ARG A 852 11.55 8.66 9.43
CA ARG A 852 10.93 8.51 8.09
C ARG A 852 11.31 7.21 7.39
N VAL A 853 12.58 6.80 7.53
CA VAL A 853 13.15 5.65 6.83
C VAL A 853 13.31 4.49 7.79
N SER A 854 12.88 3.30 7.37
CA SER A 854 13.12 2.05 8.10
C SER A 854 13.63 0.97 7.15
N ARG A 855 14.68 0.24 7.54
CA ARG A 855 15.26 -0.83 6.72
C ARG A 855 15.26 -2.16 7.44
N VAL A 856 14.82 -3.19 6.72
CA VAL A 856 14.74 -4.57 7.15
C VAL A 856 15.62 -5.40 6.24
N PHE A 857 16.33 -6.37 6.81
CA PHE A 857 17.15 -7.30 6.05
C PHE A 857 16.68 -8.71 6.34
N THR A 858 16.77 -9.58 5.34
CA THR A 858 16.49 -11.00 5.53
C THR A 858 17.76 -11.78 5.90
N HIS A 859 17.60 -13.02 6.35
CA HIS A 859 18.67 -14.01 6.21
C HIS A 859 18.94 -14.34 4.72
N ILE A 860 19.91 -15.21 4.43
CA ILE A 860 20.22 -15.61 3.06
C ILE A 860 19.33 -16.80 2.65
N PHE A 861 18.70 -16.69 1.48
CA PHE A 861 17.93 -17.77 0.87
C PHE A 861 18.73 -18.45 -0.24
N ALA A 862 18.56 -19.76 -0.37
CA ALA A 862 19.08 -20.51 -1.51
C ALA A 862 18.24 -20.27 -2.77
N LEU A 863 18.88 -20.28 -3.94
CA LEU A 863 18.19 -20.36 -5.23
C LEU A 863 18.09 -21.80 -5.74
N GLY A 864 18.92 -22.69 -5.17
CA GLY A 864 19.01 -24.11 -5.50
C GLY A 864 19.44 -24.45 -6.92
N GLY A 865 20.31 -23.60 -7.44
CA GLY A 865 20.91 -23.68 -8.76
C GLY A 865 21.61 -22.36 -9.04
N THR A 866 22.18 -22.21 -10.23
CA THR A 866 22.79 -20.94 -10.62
C THR A 866 21.69 -20.02 -11.13
N PHE A 867 21.58 -18.81 -10.58
CA PHE A 867 20.56 -17.83 -10.96
C PHE A 867 20.60 -17.54 -12.46
N ASP A 868 19.46 -17.67 -13.12
CA ASP A 868 19.32 -17.46 -14.56
C ASP A 868 18.40 -16.29 -14.89
N GLY A 869 17.32 -16.12 -14.13
CA GLY A 869 16.37 -15.02 -14.31
C GLY A 869 15.33 -14.95 -13.22
N VAL A 870 14.67 -13.80 -13.11
CA VAL A 870 13.56 -13.55 -12.20
C VAL A 870 12.30 -13.19 -12.99
N GLY A 871 11.16 -13.67 -12.52
CA GLY A 871 9.85 -13.27 -13.00
C GLY A 871 9.41 -11.93 -12.42
N THR A 872 8.14 -11.59 -12.63
CA THR A 872 7.57 -10.36 -12.06
C THR A 872 7.49 -10.46 -10.54
N GLN A 873 8.01 -9.44 -9.86
CA GLN A 873 7.88 -9.29 -8.41
C GLN A 873 6.47 -8.80 -8.06
N VAL A 874 5.86 -9.42 -7.06
CA VAL A 874 4.54 -9.07 -6.52
C VAL A 874 4.74 -8.50 -5.12
N LEU A 875 4.22 -7.29 -4.93
CA LEU A 875 4.14 -6.62 -3.63
C LEU A 875 2.68 -6.44 -3.27
N GLU A 876 2.28 -6.88 -2.08
CA GLU A 876 0.93 -6.70 -1.55
C GLU A 876 0.97 -5.81 -0.30
N PRO A 877 0.18 -4.72 -0.20
CA PRO A 877 -0.67 -4.18 -1.25
C PRO A 877 0.16 -3.54 -2.38
N VAL A 878 -0.35 -3.66 -3.61
CA VAL A 878 0.30 -3.11 -4.82
C VAL A 878 0.37 -1.59 -4.77
N VAL A 879 -0.66 -0.95 -4.21
CA VAL A 879 -0.74 0.50 -4.08
C VAL A 879 -0.39 0.90 -2.65
N GLN A 880 0.67 1.69 -2.52
CA GLN A 880 1.07 2.30 -1.25
C GLN A 880 0.33 3.63 -1.04
N PRO A 881 0.13 4.07 0.21
CA PRO A 881 -0.44 5.39 0.49
C PRO A 881 0.31 6.53 -0.22
N ASP A 882 -0.42 7.60 -0.56
CA ASP A 882 0.16 8.70 -1.34
C ASP A 882 1.45 9.29 -0.74
N GLY A 883 2.51 9.28 -1.54
CA GLY A 883 3.82 9.84 -1.19
C GLY A 883 4.60 9.01 -0.17
N THR A 884 4.15 7.79 0.14
CA THR A 884 5.00 6.78 0.77
C THR A 884 5.67 5.93 -0.30
N GLU A 885 6.76 5.26 0.06
CA GLU A 885 7.49 4.39 -0.85
C GLU A 885 7.92 3.10 -0.12
N LEU A 886 7.85 1.99 -0.85
CA LEU A 886 8.35 0.69 -0.44
C LEU A 886 9.30 0.20 -1.53
N THR A 887 10.55 -0.09 -1.16
CA THR A 887 11.58 -0.54 -2.10
C THR A 887 12.17 -1.85 -1.62
N VAL A 888 12.33 -2.82 -2.52
CA VAL A 888 13.01 -4.08 -2.26
C VAL A 888 14.31 -4.12 -3.07
N GLU A 889 15.42 -4.28 -2.38
CA GLU A 889 16.75 -4.40 -2.96
C GLU A 889 17.28 -5.81 -2.74
N TRP A 890 18.06 -6.27 -3.70
CA TRP A 890 18.60 -7.61 -3.78
C TRP A 890 20.12 -7.59 -3.71
N ARG A 891 20.65 -8.72 -3.27
CA ARG A 891 22.07 -8.99 -3.24
C ARG A 891 22.30 -10.49 -3.42
N GLY A 892 23.30 -10.86 -4.22
CA GLY A 892 23.66 -12.25 -4.49
C GLY A 892 24.89 -12.73 -3.73
N TYR A 893 24.94 -14.03 -3.43
CA TYR A 893 26.11 -14.74 -2.92
C TYR A 893 26.42 -15.97 -3.78
N GLU A 894 27.71 -16.22 -4.04
CA GLU A 894 28.17 -17.35 -4.86
C GLU A 894 28.22 -18.64 -4.04
N GLN A 895 28.64 -18.54 -2.78
CA GLN A 895 28.81 -19.70 -1.90
C GLN A 895 28.40 -19.38 -0.45
N VAL A 896 27.55 -20.23 0.11
CA VAL A 896 27.28 -20.35 1.54
C VAL A 896 27.49 -21.81 1.90
N ASP A 897 28.35 -22.09 2.88
CA ASP A 897 28.68 -23.44 3.33
C ASP A 897 28.44 -23.54 4.83
N THR A 898 27.41 -24.30 5.20
CA THR A 898 27.00 -24.59 6.58
C THR A 898 27.37 -26.01 7.01
N SER A 899 28.14 -26.76 6.21
CA SER A 899 28.44 -28.19 6.48
C SER A 899 29.22 -28.45 7.77
N ALA A 900 29.88 -27.42 8.31
CA ALA A 900 30.57 -27.47 9.60
C ALA A 900 29.66 -27.12 10.79
N CYS A 901 28.41 -26.73 10.54
CA CYS A 901 27.42 -26.35 11.54
C CYS A 901 26.67 -27.56 12.09
N ALA A 902 26.18 -27.45 13.32
CA ALA A 902 25.18 -28.37 13.84
C ALA A 902 23.84 -28.13 13.13
N VAL A 903 23.02 -29.18 13.03
CA VAL A 903 21.72 -29.15 12.33
C VAL A 903 20.71 -28.20 12.99
N ASP A 904 20.91 -27.85 14.26
CA ASP A 904 20.06 -26.92 15.03
C ASP A 904 20.77 -25.59 15.35
N ALA A 905 21.91 -25.31 14.71
CA ALA A 905 22.64 -24.07 14.93
C ALA A 905 21.99 -22.89 14.21
N ALA A 906 22.15 -21.69 14.78
CA ALA A 906 21.93 -20.46 14.05
C ALA A 906 22.96 -20.37 12.90
N THR A 907 22.48 -20.30 11.66
CA THR A 907 23.32 -20.19 10.46
C THR A 907 22.84 -19.01 9.61
N PRO A 908 23.66 -18.47 8.70
CA PRO A 908 23.25 -17.39 7.80
C PRO A 908 22.06 -17.74 6.89
N LEU A 909 21.70 -19.03 6.78
CA LEU A 909 20.53 -19.52 6.03
C LEU A 909 19.25 -19.61 6.89
N ARG A 910 19.36 -19.38 8.20
CA ARG A 910 18.27 -19.61 9.16
C ARG A 910 18.02 -18.43 10.07
N ASP A 911 19.06 -17.76 10.55
CA ASP A 911 18.92 -16.68 11.54
C ASP A 911 19.46 -15.34 11.03
N ALA A 912 18.54 -14.43 10.72
CA ALA A 912 18.89 -13.06 10.38
C ALA A 912 19.45 -12.29 11.59
N SER A 913 18.83 -12.49 12.76
CA SER A 913 19.02 -11.66 13.94
C SER A 913 20.40 -11.81 14.60
N SER A 914 21.02 -13.00 14.53
CA SER A 914 22.31 -13.26 15.17
C SER A 914 23.49 -13.30 14.20
N GLN A 915 23.25 -13.56 12.92
CA GLN A 915 24.30 -13.83 11.94
C GLN A 915 24.70 -12.59 11.11
N PHE A 916 23.87 -11.54 11.10
CA PHE A 916 24.08 -10.35 10.28
C PHE A 916 24.21 -9.07 11.10
N ASP A 917 24.99 -8.13 10.58
CA ASP A 917 25.15 -6.79 11.13
C ASP A 917 24.03 -5.84 10.71
N ASP A 918 24.09 -4.60 11.19
CA ASP A 918 23.09 -3.57 10.92
C ASP A 918 23.03 -3.08 9.45
N TYR A 919 23.88 -3.64 8.57
CA TYR A 919 23.94 -3.41 7.12
C TYR A 919 23.56 -4.66 6.31
N GLY A 920 23.18 -5.75 7.00
CA GLY A 920 22.87 -7.05 6.40
C GLY A 920 24.10 -7.85 6.00
N ASN A 921 25.31 -7.55 6.49
CA ASN A 921 26.50 -8.35 6.18
C ASN A 921 26.74 -9.45 7.22
N TYR A 922 27.25 -10.59 6.75
CA TYR A 922 27.54 -11.74 7.60
C TYR A 922 28.66 -11.45 8.61
N ILE A 923 28.41 -11.71 9.91
CA ILE A 923 29.34 -11.41 11.01
C ILE A 923 30.44 -12.49 11.16
N GLY A 924 30.22 -13.71 10.65
CA GLY A 924 31.19 -14.81 10.78
C GLY A 924 32.41 -14.71 9.85
N SER A 925 32.43 -13.76 8.91
CA SER A 925 33.59 -13.55 8.04
C SER A 925 34.82 -13.07 8.83
N ALA A 926 36.03 -13.39 8.36
CA ALA A 926 37.26 -12.93 9.00
C ALA A 926 37.37 -11.38 9.08
N ILE A 927 36.62 -10.66 8.23
CA ILE A 927 36.60 -9.19 8.16
C ILE A 927 35.63 -8.59 9.20
N SER A 928 34.52 -9.27 9.51
CA SER A 928 33.49 -8.79 10.45
C SER A 928 33.72 -9.23 11.89
N ARG A 929 34.47 -10.32 12.12
CA ARG A 929 34.91 -10.75 13.46
C ARG A 929 35.76 -9.71 14.21
N ASP A 930 36.36 -8.76 13.50
CA ASP A 930 37.17 -7.68 14.09
C ASP A 930 36.34 -6.42 14.43
N ARG A 931 35.11 -6.27 13.90
CA ARG A 931 34.45 -4.96 13.79
C ARG A 931 33.21 -4.72 14.67
N LEU A 932 32.57 -5.74 15.26
CA LEU A 932 31.19 -5.56 15.74
C LEU A 932 30.82 -6.19 17.10
N ARG A 933 31.62 -7.08 17.67
CA ARG A 933 31.36 -7.64 19.02
C ARG A 933 32.66 -7.89 19.78
N ASP A 934 32.86 -7.15 20.87
CA ASP A 934 33.81 -7.51 21.94
C ASP A 934 33.00 -8.07 23.15
N PRO A 935 33.37 -9.25 23.70
CA PRO A 935 34.43 -10.11 23.19
C PRO A 935 34.09 -10.69 21.81
N PRO A 936 35.09 -10.82 20.89
CA PRO A 936 34.90 -11.60 19.69
C PRO A 936 34.44 -12.97 20.16
N VAL A 937 33.25 -13.38 19.72
CA VAL A 937 32.69 -14.66 20.12
C VAL A 937 33.67 -15.75 19.68
N GLN A 938 34.43 -16.28 20.64
CA GLN A 938 35.17 -17.51 20.47
C GLN A 938 34.19 -18.64 20.75
N GLY A 939 33.72 -19.29 19.70
CA GLY A 939 32.80 -20.41 19.84
C GLY A 939 32.28 -20.89 18.50
N ASP A 940 31.62 -22.04 18.55
CA ASP A 940 31.01 -22.75 17.42
C ASP A 940 29.79 -21.99 16.80
N ASP A 941 29.48 -20.77 17.29
CA ASP A 941 28.33 -19.92 16.91
C ASP A 941 28.41 -19.32 15.48
N TYR A 942 29.59 -19.36 14.84
CA TYR A 942 29.82 -18.92 13.45
C TYR A 942 30.59 -19.98 12.67
N CYS A 943 29.94 -21.13 12.52
CA CYS A 943 30.46 -22.32 11.85
C CYS A 943 30.43 -22.23 10.30
N ALA A 944 29.67 -21.29 9.73
CA ALA A 944 29.46 -21.18 8.29
C ALA A 944 30.57 -20.38 7.58
N THR A 945 30.79 -20.69 6.29
CA THR A 945 31.63 -19.90 5.39
C THR A 945 30.76 -19.24 4.33
N VAL A 946 30.89 -17.92 4.15
CA VAL A 946 30.06 -17.12 3.21
C VAL A 946 30.99 -16.34 2.28
N SER A 947 30.73 -16.38 0.97
CA SER A 947 31.45 -15.61 -0.03
C SER A 947 31.15 -14.10 0.07
N ASP A 948 31.98 -13.26 -0.54
CA ASP A 948 31.68 -11.83 -0.63
C ASP A 948 30.36 -11.59 -1.41
N PRO A 949 29.49 -10.69 -0.92
CA PRO A 949 28.24 -10.38 -1.59
C PRO A 949 28.41 -9.45 -2.80
N SER A 950 27.41 -9.42 -3.68
CA SER A 950 27.23 -8.30 -4.60
C SER A 950 26.86 -7.00 -3.85
N PRO A 951 27.00 -5.82 -4.48
CA PRO A 951 26.31 -4.62 -4.01
C PRO A 951 24.78 -4.84 -3.93
N TRP A 952 24.11 -4.04 -3.10
CA TRP A 952 22.65 -3.98 -3.08
C TRP A 952 22.15 -3.35 -4.39
N THR A 953 21.10 -3.90 -5.00
CA THR A 953 20.54 -3.40 -6.25
C THR A 953 19.03 -3.61 -6.32
N THR A 954 18.29 -2.66 -6.90
CA THR A 954 16.88 -2.86 -7.30
C THR A 954 16.76 -3.51 -8.68
N ASP A 955 17.85 -3.53 -9.46
CA ASP A 955 17.93 -4.14 -10.79
C ASP A 955 18.35 -5.62 -10.65
N VAL A 956 17.38 -6.50 -10.41
CA VAL A 956 17.62 -7.94 -10.20
C VAL A 956 18.15 -8.62 -11.47
N ASP A 957 17.80 -8.11 -12.65
CA ASP A 957 18.29 -8.63 -13.93
C ASP A 957 19.82 -8.45 -14.05
N SER A 958 20.38 -7.41 -13.43
CA SER A 958 21.83 -7.23 -13.35
C SER A 958 22.53 -8.36 -12.59
N LEU A 959 21.90 -8.93 -11.56
CA LEU A 959 22.42 -10.09 -10.84
C LEU A 959 22.33 -11.35 -11.70
N ALA A 960 21.19 -11.57 -12.35
CA ALA A 960 20.98 -12.71 -13.25
C ALA A 960 22.04 -12.76 -14.38
N ALA A 961 22.41 -11.60 -14.92
CA ALA A 961 23.41 -11.49 -15.97
C ALA A 961 24.82 -11.98 -15.59
N GLU A 962 25.16 -12.05 -14.29
CA GLU A 962 26.46 -12.54 -13.83
C GLU A 962 26.53 -14.08 -13.74
N THR A 963 25.40 -14.79 -13.76
CA THR A 963 25.31 -16.27 -13.86
C THR A 963 26.24 -17.05 -12.90
N LYS A 964 26.38 -16.57 -11.66
CA LYS A 964 27.21 -17.23 -10.62
C LYS A 964 26.54 -17.31 -9.25
N TRP A 965 25.50 -16.52 -9.03
CA TRP A 965 24.82 -16.43 -7.75
C TRP A 965 23.99 -17.70 -7.51
N LYS A 966 24.10 -18.26 -6.31
CA LYS A 966 23.34 -19.44 -5.88
C LYS A 966 22.43 -19.16 -4.68
N TYR A 967 22.58 -17.97 -4.15
CA TYR A 967 21.96 -17.49 -2.93
C TYR A 967 21.64 -16.01 -3.08
N PHE A 968 20.62 -15.55 -2.39
CA PHE A 968 20.25 -14.13 -2.37
C PHE A 968 19.83 -13.68 -0.98
N GLN A 969 19.88 -12.37 -0.77
CA GLN A 969 19.37 -11.70 0.43
C GLN A 969 18.57 -10.48 -0.02
N LEU A 970 17.55 -10.12 0.77
CA LEU A 970 16.68 -9.00 0.50
C LEU A 970 16.88 -7.89 1.54
N ARG A 971 16.75 -6.64 1.08
CA ARG A 971 16.64 -5.44 1.92
C ARG A 971 15.35 -4.71 1.57
N ILE A 972 14.47 -4.58 2.55
CA ILE A 972 13.16 -3.92 2.41
C ILE A 972 13.26 -2.55 3.07
N THR A 973 13.04 -1.49 2.29
CA THR A 973 13.09 -0.10 2.75
C THR A 973 11.68 0.50 2.76
N PHE A 974 11.23 0.93 3.93
CA PHE A 974 9.99 1.67 4.13
C PHE A 974 10.30 3.17 4.23
N VAL A 975 9.62 3.99 3.43
CA VAL A 975 9.76 5.44 3.42
C VAL A 975 8.39 6.08 3.66
N SER A 976 8.21 6.72 4.81
CA SER A 976 6.96 7.40 5.18
C SER A 976 6.85 8.80 4.57
N ASN A 977 5.61 9.27 4.40
CA ASN A 977 5.30 10.63 4.00
C ASN A 977 5.18 11.53 5.24
N THR A 978 6.15 12.41 5.42
CA THR A 978 6.22 13.29 6.60
C THR A 978 5.17 14.39 6.59
N GLU A 979 4.74 14.86 5.41
CA GLU A 979 3.74 15.93 5.26
C GLU A 979 2.32 15.42 5.55
N LYS A 980 1.97 14.25 5.01
CA LYS A 980 0.64 13.64 5.17
C LYS A 980 0.52 12.73 6.40
N ASN A 981 1.61 12.46 7.11
CA ASN A 981 1.67 11.52 8.23
C ASN A 981 1.18 10.11 7.85
N LEU A 982 1.60 9.63 6.67
CA LEU A 982 1.26 8.32 6.14
C LEU A 982 2.50 7.41 6.16
N SER A 983 2.30 6.12 6.43
CA SER A 983 3.35 5.10 6.44
C SER A 983 3.04 3.98 5.46
N PRO A 984 4.03 3.46 4.73
CA PRO A 984 3.86 2.29 3.87
C PRO A 984 3.72 1.02 4.70
N SER A 985 3.14 -0.02 4.10
CA SER A 985 3.05 -1.35 4.69
C SER A 985 3.30 -2.43 3.63
N LEU A 986 3.81 -3.56 4.08
CA LEU A 986 4.02 -4.75 3.27
C LEU A 986 3.33 -5.91 3.94
N ASP A 987 2.39 -6.51 3.23
CA ASP A 987 1.59 -7.64 3.70
C ASP A 987 2.22 -8.93 3.20
N ALA A 988 2.64 -8.97 1.92
CA ALA A 988 3.42 -10.05 1.38
C ALA A 988 4.30 -9.61 0.20
N TYR A 989 5.42 -10.30 0.01
CA TYR A 989 6.34 -10.12 -1.10
C TYR A 989 6.60 -11.46 -1.77
N GLY A 990 6.64 -11.52 -3.10
CA GLY A 990 7.08 -12.73 -3.76
C GLY A 990 7.42 -12.56 -5.24
N PHE A 991 8.04 -13.59 -5.81
CA PHE A 991 8.47 -13.63 -7.20
C PHE A 991 8.64 -15.07 -7.66
N SER A 992 8.75 -15.26 -8.97
CA SER A 992 9.22 -16.52 -9.57
C SER A 992 10.66 -16.39 -10.08
N TRP A 993 11.38 -17.49 -10.25
CA TRP A 993 12.72 -17.48 -10.85
C TRP A 993 13.06 -18.78 -11.58
N THR A 994 14.12 -18.69 -12.38
CA THR A 994 14.74 -19.82 -13.06
C THR A 994 16.19 -20.02 -12.60
N VAL A 995 16.65 -21.26 -12.69
CA VAL A 995 18.04 -21.64 -12.44
C VAL A 995 18.57 -22.57 -13.54
N GLN A 996 19.89 -22.53 -13.76
CA GLN A 996 20.62 -23.43 -14.67
C GLN A 996 21.04 -24.75 -14.04
#